data_AF-A0A951RKS8-F1
#
_entry.id   AF-A0A951RKS8-F1
#
_cell.length_a   1.000
_cell.length_b   1.000
_cell.length_c   1.000
_cell.angle_alpha   90.00
_cell.angle_beta   90.00
_cell.angle_gamma   90.00
#
_symmetry.space_group_name_H-M   'P 1'
#
loop_
_entity.id
_entity.type
_entity.pdbx_description
1 polymer ?
#
loop_
_entity_poly.entity_id
_entity_poly.type
_entity_poly.pdbx_seq_one_letter_code
_entity_poly.pdbx_strand_id
1 'polypeptide(L)'
;MKHLRLLNQYFLFVLLSGWLLSGAAIRANAQEVNDKSSIENFNTVNSRTSIDDPVMEGPGFYSIKISSPQNLKESIYRSTDFSKLQVLTEAQTIEVTNTNDSGEGSLRWAITEANQSDFRDVIVFDIPGAGPHYIQPTSWLPDITKPIVIDGTSQPGYAFASPKIVIDGSIVPPGPSGVNALWLKAGSSGSLLKGLVIINYPHVNFRNGGAIVVDSDNNVFEANFIGLSPDGITAAPNLTGIQLEGKNNVVGGDSPEKRNVISGNAGTGISIGIRVEGATGNFPENNLVIGNYLGTNTAGNTAVPNVINIQVLTGAKSTTIGGLTGNLRNVISGATNRAIIIGSPTNENTKVVGNYIGTNINGTTAIPNNFGIHVINGAENVMIGGEEPGAGNVISGNNNWGIGFQFQIQDGEVTIYPENPVTGTQIKGNLIGVDASGMNRLSNQTGISFTNYTENIIIGGLTAGARNIISGNNWDGISIGGVGVFNNLITGNYIGTNLSGDEEIFNEIGIAVRSSLNVIGGDTPEARNIISGNSFAGIFFSGVSSTQNLVKGNYIGLNAAGTNPIPNQIGVSFMFGSNGNIVGGELVSSRNIISGNLSSGVQINGAPTNNNLIQNNFIGTNISGTSATGNNAFGITIEFAVNNQISNNLISGNGTVSTAVSRSGIRLLGASGNTIKSNLIGTNLSGDQAIPNQQNGIYIDAAFENHIGGPSPGDGNLISGNTGTANFGNGIYITGIESVQNQIFGNKIGTDLSGNSAISNSTDGILVANAVSNQIGGINPGEANIISGNTRHGISILGGSSSQNQVIGNNLGLKANGTEKLGNGFVGINITGNNNLIKGNTISGNNSYGVQINVASASLGNQNQIIGNLIGTNTEGQNLGNSNNGIYIVAGSNNKIGGILPNEENIIAFNTGSGIQLISYPFTTPPIDPVGNAILSNSIYSNTQLGIRLAGLTIPANDAGDADTGPNKLQNFPEISQASYGGGQMEVTYFVPSAPANSTYPIRVEFFRTNTNERQ
;
A
#
# COMPACT_ATOMS: atom_id res chain seq x y z
N MET A 1 10.06 43.65 17.04
CA MET A 1 11.32 44.43 17.08
C MET A 1 12.06 44.12 15.77
N LYS A 2 12.39 45.11 14.92
CA LYS A 2 13.71 45.80 14.84
C LYS A 2 14.88 44.80 14.79
N HIS A 3 15.72 44.68 13.74
CA HIS A 3 15.92 45.40 12.46
C HIS A 3 15.98 44.38 11.28
N LEU A 4 15.72 44.64 9.99
CA LEU A 4 15.63 45.85 9.12
C LEU A 4 16.96 46.34 8.48
N ARG A 5 17.28 45.83 7.26
CA ARG A 5 17.66 46.56 6.00
C ARG A 5 17.99 45.55 4.87
N LEU A 6 17.36 45.61 3.69
CA LEU A 6 17.65 46.42 2.46
C LEU A 6 19.00 46.03 1.78
N LEU A 7 19.13 45.95 0.44
CA LEU A 7 18.42 46.66 -0.65
C LEU A 7 18.45 45.92 -2.02
N ASN A 8 17.41 46.12 -2.86
CA ASN A 8 17.24 46.09 -4.35
C ASN A 8 18.14 45.20 -5.26
N GLN A 9 17.60 44.35 -6.16
CA GLN A 9 16.84 44.60 -7.43
C GLN A 9 17.66 45.25 -8.58
N TYR A 10 17.74 44.61 -9.78
CA TYR A 10 16.94 44.94 -10.99
C TYR A 10 17.49 44.41 -12.36
N PHE A 11 16.57 43.99 -13.27
CA PHE A 11 16.70 43.81 -14.77
C PHE A 11 17.74 42.78 -15.30
N LEU A 12 17.64 42.15 -16.49
CA LEU A 12 16.53 41.77 -17.41
C LEU A 12 17.04 40.68 -18.42
N PHE A 13 16.13 40.01 -19.15
CA PHE A 13 16.30 39.10 -20.34
C PHE A 13 17.55 39.34 -21.24
N VAL A 14 18.14 38.33 -21.90
CA VAL A 14 17.59 37.47 -22.99
C VAL A 14 18.27 36.07 -23.04
N LEU A 15 17.69 35.13 -23.81
CA LEU A 15 18.16 33.76 -24.15
C LEU A 15 19.59 33.73 -24.79
N LEU A 16 20.31 32.60 -24.97
CA LEU A 16 19.88 31.26 -25.42
C LEU A 16 20.98 30.18 -25.24
N SER A 17 20.59 28.89 -25.13
CA SER A 17 21.38 27.63 -25.35
C SER A 17 22.60 27.30 -24.46
N GLY A 18 22.80 25.99 -24.18
CA GLY A 18 24.15 25.41 -24.07
C GLY A 18 24.60 24.66 -22.80
N TRP A 19 23.83 23.64 -22.35
CA TRP A 19 24.24 22.51 -21.48
C TRP A 19 25.55 22.57 -20.63
N LEU A 20 25.35 22.55 -19.32
CA LEU A 20 26.28 22.08 -18.27
C LEU A 20 26.72 20.60 -18.48
N LEU A 21 27.77 20.06 -17.84
CA LEU A 21 29.07 20.58 -17.34
C LEU A 21 29.92 19.35 -16.97
N SER A 22 31.24 19.50 -16.86
CA SER A 22 32.15 18.47 -16.33
C SER A 22 32.72 18.86 -14.96
N GLY A 23 32.99 17.87 -14.12
CA GLY A 23 33.93 17.99 -12.98
C GLY A 23 33.31 18.18 -11.59
N ALA A 24 33.83 17.40 -10.64
CA ALA A 24 33.64 17.56 -9.20
C ALA A 24 34.47 18.76 -8.65
N ALA A 25 34.49 19.16 -7.38
CA ALA A 25 34.38 18.38 -6.12
C ALA A 25 34.32 19.29 -4.86
N ILE A 26 34.51 18.68 -3.67
CA ILE A 26 35.18 19.19 -2.44
C ILE A 26 34.32 19.80 -1.28
N ARG A 27 34.56 19.24 -0.07
CA ARG A 27 34.25 19.67 1.33
C ARG A 27 32.76 19.74 1.74
N ALA A 28 32.28 19.18 2.86
CA ALA A 28 32.82 18.58 4.11
C ALA A 28 33.16 19.52 5.30
N ASN A 29 32.44 19.30 6.42
CA ASN A 29 32.61 19.67 7.85
C ASN A 29 31.29 19.26 8.56
N ALA A 30 31.16 18.93 9.85
CA ALA A 30 32.02 18.47 10.97
C ALA A 30 31.04 17.86 12.04
N GLN A 31 31.33 17.44 13.29
CA GLN A 31 32.50 17.47 14.19
C GLN A 31 32.29 16.42 15.33
N GLU A 32 33.33 16.21 16.17
CA GLU A 32 33.32 15.74 17.59
C GLU A 32 33.32 14.24 17.95
N VAL A 33 33.94 13.77 19.06
CA VAL A 33 35.22 14.08 19.80
C VAL A 33 35.38 13.08 20.98
N ASN A 34 36.58 12.99 21.61
CA ASN A 34 36.98 12.18 22.79
C ASN A 34 37.54 10.76 22.49
N ASP A 35 38.58 10.24 23.18
CA ASP A 35 39.52 10.86 24.15
C ASP A 35 40.96 10.24 24.05
N LYS A 36 41.88 10.65 24.94
CA LYS A 36 43.35 10.52 24.84
C LYS A 36 43.97 9.27 25.46
N SER A 37 45.12 8.86 24.90
CA SER A 37 46.32 8.42 25.64
C SER A 37 47.57 8.63 24.73
N SER A 38 48.29 9.73 24.90
CA SER A 38 49.44 9.93 25.81
C SER A 38 50.79 9.43 25.24
N ILE A 39 51.55 10.35 24.65
CA ILE A 39 52.95 10.20 24.23
C ILE A 39 53.87 10.64 25.36
N GLU A 40 55.00 9.95 25.57
CA GLU A 40 56.21 10.59 26.12
C GLU A 40 57.43 10.29 25.23
N ASN A 41 58.26 11.32 25.03
CA ASN A 41 59.57 11.24 24.40
C ASN A 41 60.66 11.16 25.48
N PHE A 42 61.91 10.85 25.12
CA PHE A 42 63.06 11.79 25.21
C PHE A 42 64.39 11.07 24.90
N ASN A 43 65.15 11.60 23.92
CA ASN A 43 66.62 11.85 23.89
C ASN A 43 67.63 10.75 24.36
N THR A 44 68.81 10.53 23.73
CA THR A 44 69.54 11.24 22.63
C THR A 44 70.79 10.44 22.16
N VAL A 45 71.30 10.74 20.94
CA VAL A 45 72.76 10.74 20.55
C VAL A 45 73.50 9.38 20.56
N ASN A 46 74.08 8.79 19.49
CA ASN A 46 75.05 9.37 18.51
C ASN A 46 75.46 8.38 17.38
N SER A 47 75.65 8.87 16.13
CA SER A 47 76.44 8.26 15.02
C SER A 47 75.96 6.92 14.40
N ARG A 48 76.12 6.61 13.09
CA ARG A 48 76.84 7.26 11.96
C ARG A 48 76.02 7.29 10.64
N THR A 49 76.23 8.37 9.88
CA THR A 49 76.27 8.55 8.39
C THR A 49 76.18 7.31 7.48
N SER A 50 75.60 7.36 6.25
CA SER A 50 75.01 8.49 5.46
C SER A 50 74.52 8.03 4.06
N ILE A 51 73.72 8.88 3.38
CA ILE A 51 73.43 8.93 1.91
C ILE A 51 72.54 7.79 1.40
N ASP A 52 71.37 7.96 0.74
CA ASP A 52 70.63 9.03 0.01
C ASP A 52 70.47 8.66 -1.48
N ASP A 53 69.23 8.38 -1.92
CA ASP A 53 68.82 8.19 -3.32
C ASP A 53 68.23 9.50 -3.90
N PRO A 54 68.66 9.98 -5.08
CA PRO A 54 68.09 11.14 -5.77
C PRO A 54 66.99 10.78 -6.80
N VAL A 55 66.37 11.82 -7.40
CA VAL A 55 65.09 11.74 -8.16
C VAL A 55 65.23 12.36 -9.58
N MET A 56 64.21 12.17 -10.45
CA MET A 56 63.97 12.81 -11.78
C MET A 56 64.71 12.18 -12.99
N GLU A 57 64.23 12.20 -14.25
CA GLU A 57 62.98 12.71 -14.90
C GLU A 57 62.67 11.92 -16.23
N GLY A 58 61.63 12.30 -17.01
CA GLY A 58 61.18 11.62 -18.27
C GLY A 58 61.89 12.05 -19.58
N PRO A 59 61.34 11.87 -20.83
CA PRO A 59 60.01 11.37 -21.27
C PRO A 59 60.04 10.24 -22.37
N GLY A 60 58.95 10.01 -23.14
CA GLY A 60 58.78 8.96 -24.19
C GLY A 60 59.50 9.22 -25.54
N PHE A 61 59.39 8.43 -26.63
CA PHE A 61 58.42 7.42 -27.15
C PHE A 61 59.17 6.14 -27.68
N TYR A 62 58.57 4.99 -28.01
CA TYR A 62 57.79 4.65 -29.24
C TYR A 62 57.22 3.21 -29.19
N SER A 63 56.35 2.85 -30.14
CA SER A 63 55.82 1.49 -30.34
C SER A 63 55.70 1.10 -31.83
N ILE A 64 55.76 -0.20 -32.15
CA ILE A 64 55.14 -0.87 -33.33
C ILE A 64 55.30 -2.41 -33.24
N LYS A 65 54.41 -3.16 -33.92
CA LYS A 65 54.34 -4.65 -33.98
C LYS A 65 54.88 -5.19 -35.34
N ILE A 66 54.63 -6.49 -35.63
CA ILE A 66 54.71 -7.20 -36.94
C ILE A 66 56.13 -7.81 -37.18
N SER A 67 56.34 -9.09 -37.52
CA SER A 67 55.43 -10.26 -37.68
C SER A 67 56.14 -11.62 -37.49
N SER A 68 55.33 -12.69 -37.34
CA SER A 68 55.66 -14.10 -37.66
C SER A 68 56.17 -14.23 -39.14
N PRO A 69 56.92 -15.27 -39.58
CA PRO A 69 57.00 -16.64 -39.03
C PRO A 69 58.40 -17.31 -39.00
N GLN A 70 58.39 -18.65 -38.80
CA GLN A 70 59.48 -19.65 -38.93
C GLN A 70 60.29 -20.00 -37.67
N ASN A 71 59.90 -21.13 -37.07
CA ASN A 71 60.77 -22.23 -36.63
C ASN A 71 62.07 -21.92 -35.85
N LEU A 72 62.03 -22.11 -34.52
CA LEU A 72 63.19 -22.51 -33.73
C LEU A 72 62.97 -23.93 -33.19
N LYS A 73 63.82 -24.85 -33.64
CA LYS A 73 63.87 -26.24 -33.18
C LYS A 73 65.12 -26.43 -32.31
N GLU A 74 65.03 -27.36 -31.35
CA GLU A 74 66.17 -28.01 -30.67
C GLU A 74 67.10 -27.12 -29.81
N SER A 75 66.82 -27.07 -28.51
CA SER A 75 67.83 -26.85 -27.46
C SER A 75 68.16 -28.19 -26.78
N ILE A 76 69.29 -28.81 -27.13
CA ILE A 76 69.68 -30.14 -26.62
C ILE A 76 70.41 -30.04 -25.26
N TYR A 77 70.06 -30.94 -24.35
CA TYR A 77 70.61 -31.05 -23.00
C TYR A 77 72.13 -31.33 -22.97
N ARG A 78 72.80 -30.82 -21.92
CA ARG A 78 74.00 -31.47 -21.36
C ARG A 78 73.67 -32.09 -20.00
N SER A 79 73.20 -33.34 -20.03
CA SER A 79 73.25 -34.26 -18.90
C SER A 79 73.72 -35.62 -19.42
N THR A 80 74.70 -36.24 -18.77
CA THR A 80 75.26 -37.54 -19.19
C THR A 80 74.54 -38.71 -18.52
N ASP A 81 73.21 -38.69 -18.59
CA ASP A 81 72.35 -39.83 -18.29
C ASP A 81 71.24 -39.90 -19.34
N PHE A 82 71.38 -40.85 -20.27
CA PHE A 82 70.46 -41.05 -21.39
C PHE A 82 69.27 -41.98 -21.04
N SER A 83 69.10 -42.37 -19.78
CA SER A 83 68.01 -43.28 -19.35
C SER A 83 66.64 -42.61 -19.20
N LYS A 84 66.57 -41.26 -19.19
CA LYS A 84 65.33 -40.49 -19.00
C LYS A 84 65.20 -39.30 -19.95
N LEU A 85 65.31 -39.55 -21.26
CA LEU A 85 64.86 -38.59 -22.27
C LEU A 85 63.33 -38.68 -22.45
N GLN A 86 62.58 -38.23 -21.44
CA GLN A 86 61.12 -38.26 -21.47
C GLN A 86 60.61 -37.24 -22.50
N VAL A 87 59.77 -37.70 -23.44
CA VAL A 87 59.20 -36.88 -24.51
C VAL A 87 58.29 -35.82 -23.88
N LEU A 88 58.41 -34.56 -24.32
CA LEU A 88 57.38 -33.55 -24.15
C LEU A 88 56.21 -33.93 -25.06
N THR A 89 55.30 -34.76 -24.56
CA THR A 89 54.06 -35.14 -25.25
C THR A 89 53.13 -33.93 -25.31
N GLU A 90 52.42 -33.78 -26.43
CA GLU A 90 51.34 -32.80 -26.54
C GLU A 90 50.01 -33.44 -26.06
N ALA A 91 48.95 -32.64 -25.92
CA ALA A 91 47.63 -33.15 -25.54
C ALA A 91 47.12 -34.17 -26.57
N GLN A 92 46.69 -35.34 -26.10
CA GLN A 92 46.34 -36.45 -26.99
C GLN A 92 44.89 -36.35 -27.48
N THR A 93 44.65 -36.86 -28.69
CA THR A 93 43.29 -37.14 -29.18
C THR A 93 43.08 -38.65 -29.11
N ILE A 94 42.09 -39.09 -28.35
CA ILE A 94 41.84 -40.51 -28.03
C ILE A 94 40.48 -40.90 -28.60
N GLU A 95 40.44 -41.93 -29.44
CA GLU A 95 39.28 -42.24 -30.27
C GLU A 95 38.46 -43.42 -29.74
N VAL A 96 37.16 -43.18 -29.51
CA VAL A 96 36.18 -44.20 -29.14
C VAL A 96 35.49 -44.71 -30.41
N THR A 97 35.82 -45.94 -30.78
CA THR A 97 35.38 -46.61 -32.03
C THR A 97 34.34 -47.70 -31.79
N ASN A 98 34.05 -48.04 -30.52
CA ASN A 98 33.11 -49.11 -30.19
C ASN A 98 32.34 -48.86 -28.88
N THR A 99 31.19 -49.52 -28.74
CA THR A 99 30.28 -49.40 -27.58
C THR A 99 30.55 -50.41 -26.46
N ASN A 100 31.69 -51.10 -26.47
CA ASN A 100 32.00 -52.09 -25.45
C ASN A 100 32.25 -51.42 -24.08
N ASP A 101 31.95 -52.13 -22.99
CA ASP A 101 32.23 -51.66 -21.63
C ASP A 101 33.74 -51.55 -21.32
N SER A 102 34.60 -52.29 -22.03
CA SER A 102 36.05 -52.26 -21.85
C SER A 102 36.79 -52.73 -23.11
N GLY A 103 38.12 -52.54 -23.12
CA GLY A 103 38.99 -52.81 -24.28
C GLY A 103 39.36 -51.54 -25.05
N GLU A 104 40.34 -51.65 -25.95
CA GLU A 104 40.79 -50.54 -26.80
C GLU A 104 39.63 -49.98 -27.64
N GLY A 105 39.61 -48.65 -27.84
CA GLY A 105 38.51 -47.95 -28.51
C GLY A 105 37.18 -47.89 -27.74
N SER A 106 37.12 -48.33 -26.48
CA SER A 106 35.97 -48.10 -25.59
C SER A 106 36.09 -46.78 -24.81
N LEU A 107 34.97 -46.21 -24.39
CA LEU A 107 34.96 -45.00 -23.54
C LEU A 107 35.66 -45.23 -22.19
N ARG A 108 35.54 -46.43 -21.60
CA ARG A 108 36.24 -46.79 -20.35
C ARG A 108 37.75 -46.71 -20.53
N TRP A 109 38.28 -47.31 -21.60
CA TRP A 109 39.70 -47.24 -21.93
C TRP A 109 40.13 -45.80 -22.21
N ALA A 110 39.37 -45.04 -23.01
CA ALA A 110 39.73 -43.67 -23.37
C ALA A 110 39.86 -42.75 -22.13
N ILE A 111 38.97 -42.90 -21.14
CA ILE A 111 39.09 -42.19 -19.84
C ILE A 111 40.30 -42.69 -19.03
N THR A 112 40.62 -43.99 -19.08
CA THR A 112 41.81 -44.56 -18.41
C THR A 112 43.12 -44.05 -19.02
N GLU A 113 43.20 -43.85 -20.33
CA GLU A 113 44.38 -43.27 -20.98
C GLU A 113 44.51 -41.77 -20.68
N ALA A 114 43.44 -40.98 -20.82
CA ALA A 114 43.45 -39.55 -20.50
C ALA A 114 43.83 -39.26 -19.02
N ASN A 115 43.45 -40.14 -18.10
CA ASN A 115 43.85 -40.05 -16.68
C ASN A 115 45.36 -40.24 -16.43
N GLN A 116 46.10 -40.82 -17.38
CA GLN A 116 47.56 -40.99 -17.29
C GLN A 116 48.32 -39.76 -17.82
N SER A 117 47.64 -38.83 -18.50
CA SER A 117 48.22 -37.61 -19.08
C SER A 117 48.39 -36.50 -18.03
N ASP A 118 49.34 -35.60 -18.27
CA ASP A 118 49.44 -34.31 -17.56
C ASP A 118 48.84 -33.15 -18.39
N PHE A 119 48.25 -33.46 -19.55
CA PHE A 119 47.66 -32.52 -20.49
C PHE A 119 46.13 -32.64 -20.53
N ARG A 120 45.47 -31.65 -21.15
CA ARG A 120 44.02 -31.62 -21.36
C ARG A 120 43.66 -32.40 -22.62
N ASP A 121 43.70 -33.73 -22.52
CA ASP A 121 43.43 -34.64 -23.63
C ASP A 121 41.96 -34.57 -24.10
N VAL A 122 41.73 -35.01 -25.34
CA VAL A 122 40.44 -34.91 -26.05
C VAL A 122 39.96 -36.32 -26.44
N ILE A 123 38.91 -36.80 -25.79
CA ILE A 123 38.18 -37.98 -26.23
C ILE A 123 37.22 -37.58 -27.35
N VAL A 124 37.39 -38.19 -28.51
CA VAL A 124 36.48 -38.12 -29.67
C VAL A 124 35.83 -39.47 -29.92
N PHE A 125 34.72 -39.48 -30.65
CA PHE A 125 33.99 -40.68 -31.05
C PHE A 125 33.93 -40.77 -32.59
N ASP A 126 34.24 -41.95 -33.12
CA ASP A 126 33.95 -42.40 -34.49
C ASP A 126 33.45 -43.85 -34.45
N ILE A 127 32.29 -44.06 -33.81
CA ILE A 127 31.67 -45.38 -33.71
C ILE A 127 30.97 -45.71 -35.04
N PRO A 128 31.33 -46.80 -35.73
CA PRO A 128 30.74 -47.13 -37.03
C PRO A 128 29.23 -47.40 -36.99
N GLY A 129 28.52 -46.93 -38.02
CA GLY A 129 27.09 -47.17 -38.24
C GLY A 129 26.23 -45.91 -38.06
N ALA A 130 24.91 -46.09 -37.99
CA ALA A 130 23.98 -45.00 -37.72
C ALA A 130 23.57 -45.00 -36.24
N GLY A 131 23.88 -43.92 -35.52
CA GLY A 131 23.49 -43.74 -34.13
C GLY A 131 21.99 -43.46 -33.93
N PRO A 132 21.50 -43.41 -32.67
CA PRO A 132 22.29 -43.35 -31.43
C PRO A 132 23.05 -44.65 -31.07
N HIS A 133 24.28 -44.48 -30.59
CA HIS A 133 25.16 -45.55 -30.13
C HIS A 133 25.06 -45.66 -28.61
N TYR A 134 24.59 -46.80 -28.11
CA TYR A 134 24.40 -47.05 -26.69
C TYR A 134 25.65 -47.71 -26.10
N ILE A 135 26.40 -46.95 -25.32
CA ILE A 135 27.45 -47.44 -24.43
C ILE A 135 26.76 -47.81 -23.11
N GLN A 136 26.78 -49.09 -22.77
CA GLN A 136 26.16 -49.64 -21.56
C GLN A 136 27.24 -50.19 -20.63
N PRO A 137 27.72 -49.39 -19.64
CA PRO A 137 28.76 -49.86 -18.72
C PRO A 137 28.24 -51.00 -17.83
N THR A 138 29.07 -52.00 -17.54
CA THR A 138 28.71 -53.08 -16.57
C THR A 138 29.03 -52.67 -15.12
N SER A 139 29.86 -51.64 -14.97
CA SER A 139 30.33 -51.06 -13.72
C SER A 139 30.55 -49.56 -13.93
N TRP A 140 30.77 -48.79 -12.85
CA TRP A 140 30.93 -47.34 -12.94
C TRP A 140 32.11 -47.00 -13.86
N LEU A 141 32.02 -45.95 -14.69
CA LEU A 141 33.16 -45.51 -15.50
C LEU A 141 34.30 -44.99 -14.57
N PRO A 142 35.56 -44.96 -15.02
CA PRO A 142 36.65 -44.50 -14.18
C PRO A 142 36.46 -43.03 -13.78
N ASP A 143 36.78 -42.70 -12.53
CA ASP A 143 36.81 -41.32 -12.05
C ASP A 143 37.72 -40.47 -12.97
N ILE A 144 37.25 -39.30 -13.39
CA ILE A 144 38.03 -38.33 -14.17
C ILE A 144 38.87 -37.52 -13.19
N THR A 145 40.18 -37.73 -13.22
CA THR A 145 41.16 -37.13 -12.29
C THR A 145 42.09 -36.11 -12.93
N LYS A 146 42.10 -36.05 -14.27
CA LYS A 146 42.86 -35.08 -15.08
C LYS A 146 41.89 -34.21 -15.89
N PRO A 147 42.28 -32.98 -16.30
CA PRO A 147 41.43 -32.15 -17.15
C PRO A 147 41.19 -32.84 -18.50
N ILE A 148 39.95 -32.88 -18.98
CA ILE A 148 39.62 -33.64 -20.20
C ILE A 148 38.57 -32.92 -21.05
N VAL A 149 38.59 -33.15 -22.36
CA VAL A 149 37.44 -32.89 -23.23
C VAL A 149 36.81 -34.23 -23.60
N ILE A 150 35.50 -34.39 -23.43
CA ILE A 150 34.75 -35.51 -23.98
C ILE A 150 33.78 -34.95 -25.02
N ASP A 151 34.03 -35.26 -26.29
CA ASP A 151 33.40 -34.62 -27.44
C ASP A 151 32.47 -35.56 -28.22
N GLY A 152 31.28 -35.80 -27.67
CA GLY A 152 30.19 -36.49 -28.39
C GLY A 152 29.66 -35.75 -29.62
N THR A 153 30.14 -34.53 -29.91
CA THR A 153 29.80 -33.80 -31.14
C THR A 153 30.67 -34.19 -32.34
N SER A 154 31.76 -34.94 -32.14
CA SER A 154 32.59 -35.46 -33.25
C SER A 154 31.92 -36.62 -34.00
N GLN A 155 31.05 -37.38 -33.33
CA GLN A 155 30.43 -38.59 -33.86
C GLN A 155 29.72 -38.32 -35.19
N PRO A 156 30.05 -39.04 -36.29
CA PRO A 156 29.36 -38.88 -37.56
C PRO A 156 27.84 -38.96 -37.45
N GLY A 157 27.16 -38.00 -38.07
CA GLY A 157 25.70 -37.86 -37.97
C GLY A 157 25.20 -37.11 -36.72
N TYR A 158 26.08 -36.51 -35.91
CA TYR A 158 25.69 -35.59 -34.85
C TYR A 158 24.83 -34.42 -35.36
N ALA A 159 23.82 -34.04 -34.57
CA ALA A 159 23.08 -32.80 -34.71
C ALA A 159 22.72 -32.29 -33.31
N PHE A 160 22.74 -30.97 -33.09
CA PHE A 160 22.61 -30.38 -31.75
C PHE A 160 21.29 -30.72 -31.01
N ALA A 161 20.21 -31.01 -31.74
CA ALA A 161 18.93 -31.43 -31.19
C ALA A 161 18.73 -32.97 -31.16
N SER A 162 19.74 -33.76 -31.54
CA SER A 162 19.74 -35.23 -31.41
C SER A 162 21.18 -35.76 -31.31
N PRO A 163 21.83 -35.63 -30.13
CA PRO A 163 23.16 -36.17 -29.89
C PRO A 163 23.20 -37.70 -30.05
N LYS A 164 24.36 -38.25 -30.45
CA LYS A 164 24.46 -39.64 -30.92
C LYS A 164 25.17 -40.60 -29.98
N ILE A 165 25.88 -40.10 -28.97
CA ILE A 165 26.54 -40.93 -27.95
C ILE A 165 25.63 -41.01 -26.73
N VAL A 166 25.24 -42.24 -26.36
CA VAL A 166 24.40 -42.50 -25.19
C VAL A 166 25.20 -43.29 -24.17
N ILE A 167 25.30 -42.75 -22.96
CA ILE A 167 25.83 -43.44 -21.79
C ILE A 167 24.61 -43.89 -20.96
N ASP A 168 24.31 -45.18 -21.00
CA ASP A 168 23.10 -45.76 -20.42
C ASP A 168 23.44 -46.62 -19.19
N GLY A 169 22.97 -46.17 -18.01
CA GLY A 169 23.19 -46.82 -16.73
C GLY A 169 22.30 -48.04 -16.46
N SER A 170 21.39 -48.40 -17.37
CA SER A 170 20.30 -49.37 -17.13
C SER A 170 20.72 -50.76 -16.65
N ILE A 171 21.98 -51.17 -16.90
CA ILE A 171 22.53 -52.47 -16.46
C ILE A 171 23.58 -52.36 -15.34
N VAL A 172 23.91 -51.15 -14.86
CA VAL A 172 24.92 -50.96 -13.81
C VAL A 172 24.33 -51.36 -12.45
N PRO A 173 24.97 -52.25 -11.66
CA PRO A 173 24.42 -52.68 -10.37
C PRO A 173 24.22 -51.52 -9.38
N PRO A 174 23.06 -51.42 -8.69
CA PRO A 174 22.79 -50.35 -7.74
C PRO A 174 23.69 -50.49 -6.50
N GLY A 175 24.69 -49.61 -6.39
CA GLY A 175 25.58 -49.54 -5.22
C GLY A 175 24.90 -48.94 -3.99
N PRO A 176 25.46 -49.15 -2.77
CA PRO A 176 24.91 -48.57 -1.54
C PRO A 176 24.98 -47.03 -1.49
N SER A 177 25.79 -46.41 -2.36
CA SER A 177 25.86 -44.96 -2.58
C SER A 177 25.16 -44.53 -3.88
N GLY A 178 24.40 -45.42 -4.53
CA GLY A 178 23.92 -45.25 -5.91
C GLY A 178 25.07 -45.29 -6.94
N VAL A 179 24.81 -44.82 -8.17
CA VAL A 179 25.70 -45.00 -9.33
C VAL A 179 25.84 -43.70 -10.12
N ASN A 180 27.06 -43.18 -10.26
CA ASN A 180 27.34 -42.05 -11.15
C ASN A 180 27.66 -42.56 -12.58
N ALA A 181 27.40 -41.75 -13.62
CA ALA A 181 27.89 -42.02 -14.98
C ALA A 181 29.31 -41.51 -15.17
N LEU A 182 29.57 -40.26 -14.75
CA LEU A 182 30.87 -39.58 -14.83
C LEU A 182 31.13 -38.81 -13.53
N TRP A 183 32.34 -38.91 -12.98
CA TRP A 183 32.76 -38.18 -11.78
C TRP A 183 34.03 -37.37 -12.06
N LEU A 184 33.92 -36.04 -12.06
CA LEU A 184 35.03 -35.12 -12.18
C LEU A 184 35.60 -34.86 -10.78
N LYS A 185 36.70 -35.56 -10.45
CA LYS A 185 37.41 -35.45 -9.17
C LYS A 185 38.30 -34.22 -9.09
N ALA A 186 38.65 -33.80 -7.88
CA ALA A 186 39.72 -32.83 -7.66
C ALA A 186 40.99 -33.24 -8.46
N GLY A 187 41.52 -32.32 -9.26
CA GLY A 187 42.52 -32.59 -10.30
C GLY A 187 41.99 -32.40 -11.74
N SER A 188 40.72 -32.71 -12.00
CA SER A 188 40.08 -32.61 -13.33
C SER A 188 39.64 -31.20 -13.75
N SER A 189 40.13 -30.15 -13.09
CA SER A 189 39.61 -28.79 -13.26
C SER A 189 39.84 -28.25 -14.67
N GLY A 190 38.82 -27.60 -15.24
CA GLY A 190 38.84 -27.10 -16.62
C GLY A 190 38.39 -28.11 -17.67
N SER A 191 37.72 -29.20 -17.30
CA SER A 191 37.18 -30.19 -18.26
C SER A 191 36.00 -29.64 -19.08
N LEU A 192 35.71 -30.26 -20.23
CA LEU A 192 34.55 -29.94 -21.09
C LEU A 192 33.84 -31.24 -21.48
N LEU A 193 32.57 -31.39 -21.09
CA LEU A 193 31.72 -32.49 -21.55
C LEU A 193 30.68 -31.95 -22.54
N LYS A 194 30.66 -32.45 -23.79
CA LYS A 194 29.67 -32.02 -24.77
C LYS A 194 29.12 -33.10 -25.69
N GLY A 195 27.87 -32.93 -26.10
CA GLY A 195 27.19 -33.78 -27.08
C GLY A 195 26.83 -35.19 -26.59
N LEU A 196 26.70 -35.38 -25.27
CA LEU A 196 26.39 -36.67 -24.65
C LEU A 196 24.90 -36.79 -24.28
N VAL A 197 24.36 -38.00 -24.35
CA VAL A 197 23.08 -38.37 -23.72
C VAL A 197 23.38 -39.24 -22.50
N ILE A 198 22.89 -38.90 -21.31
CA ILE A 198 23.17 -39.64 -20.06
C ILE A 198 21.85 -39.96 -19.34
N ILE A 199 21.56 -41.25 -19.23
CA ILE A 199 20.24 -41.78 -18.84
C ILE A 199 20.34 -43.00 -17.93
N ASN A 200 19.25 -43.27 -17.19
CA ASN A 200 19.06 -44.46 -16.36
C ASN A 200 20.10 -44.67 -15.25
N TYR A 201 20.55 -43.59 -14.58
CA TYR A 201 21.38 -43.64 -13.37
C TYR A 201 20.58 -43.35 -12.08
N PRO A 202 19.92 -44.37 -11.48
CA PRO A 202 19.22 -44.23 -10.21
C PRO A 202 20.18 -44.24 -9.01
N HIS A 203 19.81 -43.48 -7.97
CA HIS A 203 20.41 -43.58 -6.64
C HIS A 203 19.30 -43.88 -5.61
N VAL A 204 19.68 -44.44 -4.47
CA VAL A 204 18.75 -44.76 -3.37
C VAL A 204 18.47 -43.57 -2.43
N ASN A 205 19.22 -42.46 -2.55
CA ASN A 205 19.12 -41.29 -1.68
C ASN A 205 19.34 -39.98 -2.46
N PHE A 206 18.41 -39.03 -2.34
CA PHE A 206 18.44 -37.73 -3.02
C PHE A 206 19.68 -36.85 -2.73
N ARG A 207 20.39 -37.09 -1.61
CA ARG A 207 21.56 -36.29 -1.19
C ARG A 207 22.92 -36.81 -1.67
N ASN A 208 23.00 -38.07 -2.14
CA ASN A 208 24.28 -38.76 -2.39
C ASN A 208 24.41 -39.22 -3.86
N GLY A 209 24.08 -38.38 -4.84
CA GLY A 209 24.04 -38.82 -6.22
C GLY A 209 23.96 -37.75 -7.31
N GLY A 210 24.34 -38.15 -8.52
CA GLY A 210 24.28 -37.37 -9.74
C GLY A 210 24.83 -38.19 -10.90
N ALA A 211 24.14 -38.20 -12.05
CA ALA A 211 24.65 -38.87 -13.24
C ALA A 211 25.99 -38.25 -13.68
N ILE A 212 26.11 -36.93 -13.57
CA ILE A 212 27.40 -36.22 -13.54
C ILE A 212 27.65 -35.70 -12.12
N VAL A 213 28.86 -35.89 -11.61
CA VAL A 213 29.32 -35.34 -10.32
C VAL A 213 30.60 -34.51 -10.52
N VAL A 214 30.67 -33.34 -9.89
CA VAL A 214 31.71 -32.34 -10.17
C VAL A 214 32.32 -31.80 -8.87
N ASP A 215 33.38 -32.46 -8.41
CA ASP A 215 34.21 -32.09 -7.24
C ASP A 215 35.27 -31.03 -7.61
N SER A 216 35.39 -30.66 -8.89
CA SER A 216 36.47 -29.83 -9.45
C SER A 216 35.96 -28.52 -10.06
N ASP A 217 36.89 -27.63 -10.41
CA ASP A 217 36.59 -26.23 -10.72
C ASP A 217 36.69 -25.93 -12.23
N ASN A 218 36.00 -24.87 -12.67
CA ASN A 218 36.09 -24.28 -14.02
C ASN A 218 35.68 -25.23 -15.18
N ASN A 219 34.89 -26.26 -14.91
CA ASN A 219 34.42 -27.21 -15.92
C ASN A 219 33.23 -26.66 -16.70
N VAL A 220 33.04 -27.15 -17.94
CA VAL A 220 31.98 -26.71 -18.86
C VAL A 220 31.16 -27.91 -19.33
N PHE A 221 29.84 -27.77 -19.37
CA PHE A 221 28.90 -28.79 -19.82
C PHE A 221 28.00 -28.18 -20.89
N GLU A 222 28.14 -28.57 -22.17
CA GLU A 222 27.39 -27.97 -23.29
C GLU A 222 26.73 -29.06 -24.16
N ALA A 223 25.55 -28.78 -24.73
CA ALA A 223 24.89 -29.66 -25.73
C ALA A 223 24.51 -31.08 -25.27
N ASN A 224 24.39 -31.33 -23.95
CA ASN A 224 24.11 -32.66 -23.39
C ASN A 224 22.61 -32.86 -23.08
N PHE A 225 22.09 -34.09 -23.23
CA PHE A 225 20.76 -34.48 -22.77
C PHE A 225 20.90 -35.35 -21.52
N ILE A 226 20.27 -34.98 -20.41
CA ILE A 226 20.48 -35.64 -19.11
C ILE A 226 19.13 -35.98 -18.47
N GLY A 227 18.84 -37.28 -18.39
CA GLY A 227 17.53 -37.84 -18.00
C GLY A 227 16.52 -37.94 -19.15
N LEU A 228 16.92 -37.52 -20.35
CA LEU A 228 16.11 -37.44 -21.56
C LEU A 228 16.73 -38.30 -22.68
N SER A 229 15.90 -39.05 -23.38
CA SER A 229 16.33 -39.94 -24.47
C SER A 229 16.81 -39.16 -25.72
N PRO A 230 17.55 -39.81 -26.65
CA PRO A 230 18.06 -39.17 -27.88
C PRO A 230 16.98 -38.67 -28.86
N ASP A 231 15.70 -39.01 -28.62
CA ASP A 231 14.53 -38.49 -29.33
C ASP A 231 14.11 -37.08 -28.88
N GLY A 232 14.66 -36.60 -27.75
CA GLY A 232 14.37 -35.29 -27.19
C GLY A 232 13.01 -35.14 -26.50
N ILE A 233 12.25 -36.23 -26.31
CA ILE A 233 10.89 -36.23 -25.73
C ILE A 233 10.65 -37.29 -24.65
N THR A 234 11.34 -38.45 -24.70
CA THR A 234 11.08 -39.57 -23.79
C THR A 234 11.98 -39.50 -22.56
N ALA A 235 11.38 -39.41 -21.36
CA ALA A 235 12.11 -39.47 -20.10
C ALA A 235 12.78 -40.84 -19.89
N ALA A 236 14.04 -40.83 -19.47
CA ALA A 236 14.87 -42.00 -19.16
C ALA A 236 15.67 -41.71 -17.87
N PRO A 237 15.03 -41.83 -16.69
CA PRO A 237 15.39 -41.08 -15.50
C PRO A 237 16.73 -41.47 -14.87
N ASN A 238 17.56 -40.46 -14.62
CA ASN A 238 18.51 -40.50 -13.50
C ASN A 238 17.80 -40.05 -12.21
N LEU A 239 18.39 -40.21 -11.02
CA LEU A 239 17.85 -39.52 -9.84
C LEU A 239 18.17 -38.03 -9.87
N THR A 240 19.46 -37.69 -9.94
CA THR A 240 19.94 -36.31 -10.10
C THR A 240 20.72 -36.21 -11.40
N GLY A 241 20.50 -35.15 -12.19
CA GLY A 241 21.19 -34.95 -13.46
C GLY A 241 22.66 -34.58 -13.26
N ILE A 242 22.91 -33.38 -12.73
CA ILE A 242 24.24 -32.86 -12.40
C ILE A 242 24.30 -32.47 -10.92
N GLN A 243 25.34 -32.90 -10.21
CA GLN A 243 25.71 -32.37 -8.89
C GLN A 243 27.00 -31.54 -9.00
N LEU A 244 26.94 -30.27 -8.60
CA LEU A 244 28.08 -29.34 -8.56
C LEU A 244 28.53 -29.07 -7.12
N GLU A 245 29.80 -29.36 -6.85
CA GLU A 245 30.46 -29.16 -5.55
C GLU A 245 31.74 -28.31 -5.66
N GLY A 246 32.38 -28.27 -6.84
CA GLY A 246 33.44 -27.30 -7.17
C GLY A 246 32.94 -25.92 -7.62
N LYS A 247 33.88 -25.07 -8.03
CA LYS A 247 33.72 -23.62 -8.28
C LYS A 247 33.79 -23.25 -9.76
N ASN A 248 33.22 -22.09 -10.12
CA ASN A 248 33.29 -21.47 -11.45
C ASN A 248 32.83 -22.39 -12.61
N ASN A 249 32.07 -23.45 -12.33
CA ASN A 249 31.60 -24.39 -13.36
C ASN A 249 30.45 -23.77 -14.17
N VAL A 250 30.37 -24.10 -15.46
CA VAL A 250 29.37 -23.57 -16.39
C VAL A 250 28.53 -24.70 -16.95
N VAL A 251 27.24 -24.72 -16.61
CA VAL A 251 26.25 -25.60 -17.23
C VAL A 251 25.51 -24.82 -18.31
N GLY A 252 25.72 -25.21 -19.56
CA GLY A 252 25.15 -24.63 -20.76
C GLY A 252 26.04 -23.52 -21.34
N GLY A 253 25.47 -22.65 -22.16
CA GLY A 253 26.25 -21.66 -22.91
C GLY A 253 25.42 -20.59 -23.61
N ASP A 254 26.10 -19.84 -24.48
CA ASP A 254 25.63 -18.60 -25.09
C ASP A 254 25.02 -18.76 -26.51
N SER A 255 24.70 -19.98 -26.92
CA SER A 255 24.05 -20.28 -28.20
C SER A 255 23.19 -21.55 -28.18
N PRO A 256 22.25 -21.74 -29.13
CA PRO A 256 21.34 -22.91 -29.14
C PRO A 256 22.05 -24.26 -29.24
N GLU A 257 23.19 -24.33 -29.93
CA GLU A 257 23.99 -25.55 -30.08
C GLU A 257 24.82 -25.91 -28.83
N LYS A 258 24.90 -25.02 -27.83
CA LYS A 258 25.54 -25.26 -26.52
C LYS A 258 24.56 -25.65 -25.42
N ARG A 259 23.26 -25.59 -25.69
CA ARG A 259 22.17 -25.82 -24.73
C ARG A 259 22.14 -27.27 -24.23
N ASN A 260 22.22 -27.48 -22.91
CA ASN A 260 21.81 -28.77 -22.35
C ASN A 260 20.29 -28.85 -22.23
N VAL A 261 19.77 -30.08 -22.24
CA VAL A 261 18.37 -30.40 -21.92
C VAL A 261 18.35 -31.38 -20.76
N ILE A 262 18.03 -30.89 -19.57
CA ILE A 262 18.18 -31.59 -18.29
C ILE A 262 16.78 -31.83 -17.72
N SER A 263 16.18 -32.95 -18.10
CA SER A 263 14.73 -33.21 -18.05
C SER A 263 14.48 -34.69 -17.79
N GLY A 264 13.29 -35.05 -17.30
CA GLY A 264 12.91 -36.45 -17.10
C GLY A 264 13.57 -37.16 -15.91
N ASN A 265 14.32 -36.45 -15.04
CA ASN A 265 15.01 -37.05 -13.89
C ASN A 265 14.03 -37.25 -12.72
N ALA A 266 14.14 -38.38 -12.02
CA ALA A 266 13.25 -38.78 -10.91
C ALA A 266 13.46 -37.94 -9.62
N GLY A 267 14.42 -37.02 -9.61
CA GLY A 267 14.71 -36.09 -8.52
C GLY A 267 15.05 -34.71 -9.09
N THR A 268 16.32 -34.30 -8.97
CA THR A 268 16.76 -32.92 -9.26
C THR A 268 17.51 -32.82 -10.59
N GLY A 269 17.19 -31.84 -11.44
CA GLY A 269 17.91 -31.59 -12.70
C GLY A 269 19.37 -31.18 -12.45
N ILE A 270 19.58 -30.03 -11.79
CA ILE A 270 20.89 -29.55 -11.33
C ILE A 270 20.83 -29.30 -9.81
N SER A 271 21.76 -29.89 -9.07
CA SER A 271 21.96 -29.67 -7.64
C SER A 271 23.32 -29.00 -7.40
N ILE A 272 23.35 -27.97 -6.56
CA ILE A 272 24.52 -27.13 -6.29
C ILE A 272 24.65 -26.93 -4.78
N GLY A 273 25.71 -27.45 -4.18
CA GLY A 273 25.87 -27.53 -2.72
C GLY A 273 26.61 -28.81 -2.31
N ILE A 274 27.12 -28.85 -1.08
CA ILE A 274 27.99 -29.94 -0.62
C ILE A 274 27.16 -31.19 -0.23
N ARG A 275 27.55 -32.40 -0.67
CA ARG A 275 26.90 -33.68 -0.28
C ARG A 275 26.96 -33.96 1.21
N VAL A 276 28.10 -33.64 1.84
CA VAL A 276 28.40 -33.94 3.24
C VAL A 276 28.18 -32.72 4.12
N GLU A 277 27.07 -32.73 4.85
CA GLU A 277 26.70 -31.72 5.84
C GLU A 277 27.77 -31.65 6.96
N GLY A 278 28.39 -30.47 7.13
CA GLY A 278 29.51 -30.26 8.07
C GLY A 278 30.92 -30.32 7.46
N ALA A 279 31.08 -30.59 6.17
CA ALA A 279 32.37 -30.41 5.49
C ALA A 279 32.76 -28.92 5.47
N THR A 280 34.04 -28.61 5.75
CA THR A 280 34.56 -27.24 5.84
C THR A 280 35.71 -27.04 4.85
N GLY A 281 35.78 -25.85 4.24
CA GLY A 281 36.96 -25.38 3.50
C GLY A 281 36.87 -25.34 1.97
N ASN A 282 35.91 -26.02 1.32
CA ASN A 282 35.62 -25.78 -0.10
C ASN A 282 34.10 -25.68 -0.34
N PHE A 283 33.70 -24.58 -0.96
CA PHE A 283 32.31 -24.18 -1.18
C PHE A 283 32.04 -24.05 -2.70
N PRO A 284 30.91 -24.52 -3.25
CA PRO A 284 30.59 -24.34 -4.66
C PRO A 284 30.25 -22.87 -4.98
N GLU A 285 31.26 -22.12 -5.40
CA GLU A 285 31.22 -20.66 -5.61
C GLU A 285 31.18 -20.29 -7.11
N ASN A 286 30.47 -19.20 -7.44
CA ASN A 286 30.42 -18.58 -8.78
C ASN A 286 29.97 -19.51 -9.93
N ASN A 287 29.28 -20.61 -9.63
CA ASN A 287 28.79 -21.53 -10.66
C ASN A 287 27.70 -20.86 -11.51
N LEU A 288 27.75 -21.09 -12.83
CA LEU A 288 26.83 -20.53 -13.81
C LEU A 288 25.92 -21.62 -14.40
N VAL A 289 24.61 -21.36 -14.46
CA VAL A 289 23.64 -22.19 -15.18
C VAL A 289 22.98 -21.31 -16.24
N ILE A 290 23.34 -21.46 -17.51
CA ILE A 290 22.97 -20.53 -18.59
C ILE A 290 22.48 -21.24 -19.84
N GLY A 291 21.41 -20.72 -20.45
CA GLY A 291 20.94 -21.15 -21.77
C GLY A 291 20.30 -22.54 -21.85
N ASN A 292 20.07 -23.23 -20.73
CA ASN A 292 19.59 -24.61 -20.68
C ASN A 292 18.06 -24.71 -20.76
N TYR A 293 17.55 -25.88 -21.16
CA TYR A 293 16.16 -26.27 -20.91
C TYR A 293 16.11 -27.29 -19.76
N LEU A 294 15.24 -27.07 -18.78
CA LEU A 294 15.03 -27.97 -17.66
C LEU A 294 13.55 -28.31 -17.49
N GLY A 295 13.27 -29.60 -17.32
CA GLY A 295 11.92 -30.15 -17.15
C GLY A 295 11.03 -30.07 -18.40
N THR A 296 11.64 -29.85 -19.57
CA THR A 296 10.98 -29.75 -20.87
C THR A 296 11.67 -30.56 -21.96
N ASN A 297 10.97 -30.82 -23.07
CA ASN A 297 11.54 -31.38 -24.29
C ASN A 297 12.58 -30.47 -24.95
N THR A 298 13.28 -30.99 -25.97
CA THR A 298 14.30 -30.26 -26.76
C THR A 298 13.80 -29.01 -27.49
N ALA A 299 12.48 -28.88 -27.67
CA ALA A 299 11.85 -27.69 -28.23
C ALA A 299 11.47 -26.63 -27.17
N GLY A 300 11.59 -26.93 -25.87
CA GLY A 300 11.22 -26.01 -24.79
C GLY A 300 9.72 -25.67 -24.77
N ASN A 301 8.87 -26.58 -25.27
CA ASN A 301 7.44 -26.34 -25.49
C ASN A 301 6.50 -27.39 -24.87
N THR A 302 7.02 -28.53 -24.41
CA THR A 302 6.27 -29.60 -23.74
C THR A 302 7.00 -30.01 -22.47
N ALA A 303 6.28 -30.27 -21.38
CA ALA A 303 6.87 -30.76 -20.13
C ALA A 303 7.45 -32.18 -20.29
N VAL A 304 8.67 -32.38 -19.80
CA VAL A 304 9.27 -33.70 -19.54
C VAL A 304 9.87 -33.60 -18.12
N PRO A 305 9.04 -33.77 -17.07
CA PRO A 305 9.33 -33.24 -15.74
C PRO A 305 10.62 -33.78 -15.10
N ASN A 306 11.31 -32.90 -14.37
CA ASN A 306 12.05 -33.32 -13.17
C ASN A 306 11.13 -33.17 -11.94
N VAL A 307 11.52 -33.66 -10.77
CA VAL A 307 10.83 -33.30 -9.51
C VAL A 307 11.20 -31.88 -9.08
N ILE A 308 12.50 -31.56 -9.13
CA ILE A 308 13.03 -30.20 -8.98
C ILE A 308 13.91 -29.89 -10.19
N ASN A 309 13.77 -28.71 -10.81
CA ASN A 309 14.66 -28.36 -11.93
C ASN A 309 16.05 -27.92 -11.46
N ILE A 310 16.13 -26.93 -10.55
CA ILE A 310 17.40 -26.48 -9.95
C ILE A 310 17.29 -26.42 -8.41
N GLN A 311 18.34 -26.85 -7.73
CA GLN A 311 18.47 -26.84 -6.28
C GLN A 311 19.79 -26.23 -5.85
N VAL A 312 19.74 -25.20 -5.01
CA VAL A 312 20.90 -24.52 -4.42
C VAL A 312 20.83 -24.68 -2.90
N LEU A 313 21.87 -25.28 -2.31
CA LEU A 313 21.91 -25.75 -0.92
C LEU A 313 23.20 -25.33 -0.20
N THR A 314 23.36 -25.85 1.03
CA THR A 314 24.50 -25.66 1.95
C THR A 314 25.84 -25.54 1.23
N GLY A 315 26.49 -24.41 1.48
CA GLY A 315 27.82 -24.07 0.99
C GLY A 315 27.85 -23.39 -0.38
N ALA A 316 26.79 -23.36 -1.17
CA ALA A 316 26.83 -22.67 -2.47
C ALA A 316 26.81 -21.14 -2.30
N LYS A 317 27.67 -20.39 -3.01
CA LYS A 317 27.65 -18.91 -2.98
C LYS A 317 27.84 -18.28 -4.35
N SER A 318 27.28 -17.08 -4.56
CA SER A 318 27.42 -16.31 -5.81
C SER A 318 26.97 -17.05 -7.10
N THR A 319 26.26 -18.17 -6.96
CA THR A 319 25.71 -18.96 -8.07
C THR A 319 24.77 -18.10 -8.91
N THR A 320 24.94 -18.10 -10.23
CA THR A 320 24.08 -17.34 -11.15
C THR A 320 23.32 -18.27 -12.09
N ILE A 321 22.00 -18.19 -12.01
CA ILE A 321 21.06 -18.94 -12.85
C ILE A 321 20.49 -17.96 -13.89
N GLY A 322 20.87 -18.16 -15.15
CA GLY A 322 20.48 -17.37 -16.31
C GLY A 322 21.41 -16.19 -16.60
N GLY A 323 20.97 -15.26 -17.45
CA GLY A 323 21.76 -14.09 -17.84
C GLY A 323 20.98 -13.09 -18.68
N LEU A 324 21.61 -11.94 -18.96
CA LEU A 324 20.94 -10.75 -19.52
C LEU A 324 20.49 -10.88 -20.98
N THR A 325 20.95 -11.90 -21.73
CA THR A 325 20.64 -12.08 -23.15
C THR A 325 19.76 -13.30 -23.39
N GLY A 326 18.98 -13.27 -24.48
CA GLY A 326 18.06 -14.35 -24.84
C GLY A 326 18.69 -15.73 -25.04
N ASN A 327 20.01 -15.81 -25.26
CA ASN A 327 20.72 -17.09 -25.34
C ASN A 327 21.15 -17.62 -23.96
N LEU A 328 21.47 -16.74 -23.00
CA LEU A 328 21.85 -17.11 -21.63
C LEU A 328 20.65 -17.47 -20.74
N ARG A 329 19.44 -17.13 -21.19
CA ARG A 329 18.15 -17.49 -20.58
C ARG A 329 17.96 -19.01 -20.49
N ASN A 330 17.71 -19.52 -19.29
CA ASN A 330 17.18 -20.88 -19.15
C ASN A 330 15.65 -20.89 -19.30
N VAL A 331 15.11 -22.03 -19.72
CA VAL A 331 13.69 -22.39 -19.57
C VAL A 331 13.61 -23.39 -18.43
N ILE A 332 12.86 -23.06 -17.36
CA ILE A 332 12.85 -23.81 -16.09
C ILE A 332 11.39 -24.13 -15.74
N SER A 333 10.87 -25.19 -16.33
CA SER A 333 9.43 -25.42 -16.43
C SER A 333 9.05 -26.89 -16.23
N GLY A 334 7.76 -27.18 -16.04
CA GLY A 334 7.26 -28.55 -15.94
C GLY A 334 7.64 -29.35 -14.68
N ALA A 335 8.33 -28.77 -13.68
CA ALA A 335 8.75 -29.52 -12.49
C ALA A 335 7.58 -29.87 -11.56
N THR A 336 7.50 -31.12 -11.12
CA THR A 336 6.37 -31.59 -10.28
C THR A 336 6.37 -31.00 -8.87
N ASN A 337 7.50 -30.46 -8.39
CA ASN A 337 7.63 -29.79 -7.10
C ASN A 337 8.09 -28.33 -7.24
N ARG A 338 9.36 -28.05 -7.62
CA ARG A 338 9.91 -26.68 -7.67
C ARG A 338 10.74 -26.42 -8.92
N ALA A 339 10.59 -25.24 -9.52
CA ALA A 339 11.47 -24.80 -10.60
C ALA A 339 12.88 -24.51 -10.05
N ILE A 340 12.95 -23.68 -9.00
CA ILE A 340 14.20 -23.39 -8.28
C ILE A 340 13.92 -23.45 -6.79
N ILE A 341 14.76 -24.16 -6.03
CA ILE A 341 14.83 -24.04 -4.57
C ILE A 341 16.20 -23.49 -4.16
N ILE A 342 16.21 -22.55 -3.23
CA ILE A 342 17.42 -21.90 -2.69
C ILE A 342 17.34 -21.96 -1.15
N GLY A 343 18.36 -22.49 -0.48
CA GLY A 343 18.36 -22.59 0.98
C GLY A 343 19.69 -22.90 1.64
N SER A 344 19.68 -22.90 2.97
CA SER A 344 20.81 -22.92 3.93
C SER A 344 21.32 -21.52 4.28
N PRO A 345 21.60 -21.21 5.57
CA PRO A 345 22.19 -19.93 6.00
C PRO A 345 23.65 -19.74 5.57
N THR A 346 24.22 -20.72 4.85
CA THR A 346 25.52 -20.59 4.17
C THR A 346 25.36 -20.21 2.69
N ASN A 347 24.13 -20.10 2.18
CA ASN A 347 23.86 -19.62 0.84
C ASN A 347 23.75 -18.09 0.82
N GLU A 348 24.67 -17.47 0.09
CA GLU A 348 24.82 -16.02 -0.02
C GLU A 348 24.92 -15.61 -1.49
N ASN A 349 24.30 -14.47 -1.84
CA ASN A 349 24.47 -13.79 -3.13
C ASN A 349 24.05 -14.60 -4.37
N THR A 350 23.20 -15.63 -4.22
CA THR A 350 22.63 -16.39 -5.35
C THR A 350 21.79 -15.46 -6.23
N LYS A 351 21.99 -15.50 -7.55
CA LYS A 351 21.29 -14.67 -8.54
C LYS A 351 20.45 -15.52 -9.48
N VAL A 352 19.20 -15.15 -9.70
CA VAL A 352 18.31 -15.73 -10.70
C VAL A 352 17.91 -14.62 -11.67
N VAL A 353 18.46 -14.62 -12.89
CA VAL A 353 18.35 -13.49 -13.84
C VAL A 353 17.94 -13.95 -15.25
N GLY A 354 16.99 -13.24 -15.85
CA GLY A 354 16.65 -13.37 -17.27
C GLY A 354 15.99 -14.69 -17.68
N ASN A 355 15.55 -15.54 -16.75
CA ASN A 355 14.98 -16.86 -17.03
C ASN A 355 13.49 -16.82 -17.39
N TYR A 356 13.01 -17.87 -18.06
CA TYR A 356 11.59 -18.17 -18.22
C TYR A 356 11.24 -19.36 -17.32
N ILE A 357 10.29 -19.17 -16.39
CA ILE A 357 10.01 -20.09 -15.28
C ILE A 357 8.51 -20.41 -15.22
N GLY A 358 8.14 -21.66 -15.52
CA GLY A 358 6.76 -22.12 -15.60
C GLY A 358 6.10 -21.95 -16.98
N THR A 359 6.89 -21.51 -17.97
CA THR A 359 6.42 -21.17 -19.32
C THR A 359 7.24 -21.88 -20.41
N ASN A 360 6.79 -21.81 -21.66
CA ASN A 360 7.56 -22.23 -22.83
C ASN A 360 8.77 -21.30 -23.13
N ILE A 361 9.58 -21.70 -24.12
CA ILE A 361 10.73 -20.93 -24.67
C ILE A 361 10.39 -19.50 -25.12
N ASN A 362 9.13 -19.20 -25.43
CA ASN A 362 8.70 -17.84 -25.81
C ASN A 362 8.18 -17.02 -24.62
N GLY A 363 7.95 -17.66 -23.46
CA GLY A 363 7.32 -17.03 -22.29
C GLY A 363 5.83 -16.72 -22.49
N THR A 364 5.16 -17.39 -23.43
CA THR A 364 3.77 -17.10 -23.86
C THR A 364 2.78 -18.24 -23.61
N THR A 365 3.21 -19.37 -23.05
CA THR A 365 2.34 -20.54 -22.86
C THR A 365 2.70 -21.31 -21.59
N ALA A 366 1.67 -21.74 -20.86
CA ALA A 366 1.74 -22.57 -19.67
C ALA A 366 2.61 -23.83 -19.86
N ILE A 367 3.69 -23.98 -19.09
CA ILE A 367 4.32 -25.29 -18.82
C ILE A 367 4.55 -25.37 -17.29
N PRO A 368 3.48 -25.59 -16.51
CA PRO A 368 3.51 -25.31 -15.07
C PRO A 368 4.58 -26.12 -14.33
N ASN A 369 5.37 -25.44 -13.51
CA ASN A 369 5.88 -26.08 -12.29
C ASN A 369 4.78 -26.06 -11.23
N ASN A 370 4.89 -26.84 -10.17
CA ASN A 370 4.03 -26.66 -9.00
C ASN A 370 4.34 -25.33 -8.29
N PHE A 371 5.59 -25.10 -7.87
CA PHE A 371 6.11 -23.79 -7.45
C PHE A 371 7.19 -23.28 -8.42
N GLY A 372 7.27 -21.96 -8.60
CA GLY A 372 8.37 -21.30 -9.32
C GLY A 372 9.67 -21.29 -8.52
N ILE A 373 10.03 -20.13 -7.95
CA ILE A 373 11.22 -19.97 -7.09
C ILE A 373 10.80 -20.08 -5.62
N HIS A 374 11.50 -20.88 -4.81
CA HIS A 374 11.27 -20.99 -3.36
C HIS A 374 12.56 -20.74 -2.58
N VAL A 375 12.61 -19.67 -1.78
CA VAL A 375 13.73 -19.34 -0.90
C VAL A 375 13.41 -19.79 0.53
N ILE A 376 14.30 -20.57 1.15
CA ILE A 376 14.06 -21.22 2.45
C ILE A 376 15.28 -21.22 3.37
N ASN A 377 15.08 -21.62 4.65
CA ASN A 377 16.13 -22.01 5.60
C ASN A 377 17.36 -21.08 5.59
N GLY A 378 17.19 -19.82 5.99
CA GLY A 378 18.29 -18.88 6.22
C GLY A 378 19.00 -18.27 5.01
N ALA A 379 18.66 -18.62 3.77
CA ALA A 379 19.37 -18.09 2.60
C ALA A 379 19.34 -16.54 2.54
N GLU A 380 20.51 -15.93 2.32
CA GLU A 380 20.74 -14.48 2.47
C GLU A 380 21.11 -13.80 1.14
N ASN A 381 20.69 -12.54 0.98
CA ASN A 381 21.08 -11.67 -0.14
C ASN A 381 20.81 -12.27 -1.54
N VAL A 382 19.77 -13.09 -1.66
CA VAL A 382 19.33 -13.67 -2.94
C VAL A 382 18.80 -12.54 -3.84
N MET A 383 19.22 -12.52 -5.10
CA MET A 383 18.72 -11.58 -6.11
C MET A 383 17.84 -12.32 -7.12
N ILE A 384 16.55 -12.00 -7.15
CA ILE A 384 15.61 -12.49 -8.16
C ILE A 384 15.35 -11.36 -9.14
N GLY A 385 15.94 -11.48 -10.32
CA GLY A 385 15.95 -10.50 -11.38
C GLY A 385 17.06 -9.46 -11.20
N GLY A 386 16.81 -8.21 -11.56
CA GLY A 386 17.79 -7.13 -11.45
C GLY A 386 17.36 -5.87 -12.19
N GLU A 387 18.18 -4.82 -12.11
CA GLU A 387 17.87 -3.50 -12.69
C GLU A 387 18.41 -3.33 -14.12
N GLU A 388 19.30 -4.23 -14.56
CA GLU A 388 19.87 -4.23 -15.91
C GLU A 388 18.87 -4.75 -16.96
N PRO A 389 18.86 -4.20 -18.18
CA PRO A 389 18.03 -4.72 -19.27
C PRO A 389 18.23 -6.23 -19.49
N GLY A 390 17.14 -6.98 -19.46
CA GLY A 390 17.15 -8.44 -19.60
C GLY A 390 17.45 -9.22 -18.31
N ALA A 391 17.74 -8.57 -17.18
CA ALA A 391 17.88 -9.24 -15.89
C ALA A 391 16.55 -9.79 -15.34
N GLY A 392 15.42 -9.19 -15.70
CA GLY A 392 14.09 -9.63 -15.27
C GLY A 392 13.73 -11.04 -15.73
N ASN A 393 13.22 -11.87 -14.81
CA ASN A 393 12.68 -13.19 -15.13
C ASN A 393 11.19 -13.09 -15.50
N VAL A 394 10.70 -14.04 -16.29
CA VAL A 394 9.25 -14.33 -16.42
C VAL A 394 8.93 -15.49 -15.51
N ILE A 395 8.09 -15.26 -14.49
CA ILE A 395 7.79 -16.22 -13.42
C ILE A 395 6.27 -16.40 -13.37
N SER A 396 5.77 -17.29 -14.22
CA SER A 396 4.39 -17.28 -14.69
C SER A 396 3.90 -18.68 -15.01
N GLY A 397 2.60 -18.92 -14.95
CA GLY A 397 2.02 -20.21 -15.30
C GLY A 397 2.20 -21.33 -14.27
N ASN A 398 2.69 -21.06 -13.05
CA ASN A 398 2.93 -22.08 -12.04
C ASN A 398 1.66 -22.39 -11.25
N ASN A 399 1.42 -23.66 -10.88
CA ASN A 399 0.17 -24.11 -10.25
C ASN A 399 -0.04 -23.54 -8.83
N ASN A 400 1.00 -22.99 -8.21
CA ASN A 400 0.98 -22.44 -6.87
C ASN A 400 1.66 -21.05 -6.86
N TRP A 401 2.70 -20.81 -6.05
CA TRP A 401 3.39 -19.52 -5.98
C TRP A 401 4.39 -19.33 -7.13
N GLY A 402 4.47 -18.11 -7.67
CA GLY A 402 5.57 -17.69 -8.55
C GLY A 402 6.89 -17.56 -7.77
N ILE A 403 6.87 -16.81 -6.68
CA ILE A 403 7.97 -16.72 -5.69
C ILE A 403 7.42 -17.05 -4.29
N GLY A 404 8.11 -17.91 -3.53
CA GLY A 404 7.72 -18.33 -2.18
C GLY A 404 8.83 -18.18 -1.14
N PHE A 405 8.47 -17.83 0.09
CA PHE A 405 9.38 -17.70 1.23
C PHE A 405 8.98 -18.57 2.43
N GLN A 406 9.91 -19.46 2.82
CA GLN A 406 9.84 -20.33 4.00
C GLN A 406 8.53 -21.06 4.26
N PHE A 407 8.36 -22.15 3.50
CA PHE A 407 7.86 -23.40 4.07
C PHE A 407 8.46 -24.60 3.32
N GLN A 408 8.96 -25.62 4.03
CA GLN A 408 9.43 -26.86 3.42
C GLN A 408 8.63 -28.09 3.90
N ILE A 409 7.86 -28.66 2.98
CA ILE A 409 7.41 -30.06 3.08
C ILE A 409 8.63 -30.97 2.85
N GLN A 410 8.88 -31.89 3.77
CA GLN A 410 9.62 -33.14 3.52
C GLN A 410 8.68 -34.29 3.92
N ASP A 411 8.48 -35.27 3.04
CA ASP A 411 7.69 -36.49 3.29
C ASP A 411 6.26 -36.31 3.84
N GLY A 412 5.67 -35.12 3.66
CA GLY A 412 4.34 -34.72 4.17
C GLY A 412 4.37 -33.94 5.49
N GLU A 413 5.51 -33.95 6.20
CA GLU A 413 5.74 -33.20 7.44
C GLU A 413 6.04 -31.72 7.20
N VAL A 414 5.74 -30.89 8.20
CA VAL A 414 5.86 -29.42 8.13
C VAL A 414 7.15 -28.95 8.80
N THR A 415 8.27 -28.89 8.05
CA THR A 415 9.53 -28.36 8.60
C THR A 415 9.54 -26.83 8.63
N ILE A 416 9.87 -26.26 9.80
CA ILE A 416 9.96 -24.81 10.07
C ILE A 416 11.33 -24.53 10.69
N TYR A 417 12.00 -23.45 10.26
CA TYR A 417 13.36 -23.09 10.70
C TYR A 417 13.37 -21.74 11.44
N PRO A 418 12.85 -21.67 12.70
CA PRO A 418 12.66 -20.39 13.41
C PRO A 418 13.95 -19.65 13.74
N GLU A 419 15.09 -20.36 13.78
CA GLU A 419 16.42 -19.79 14.06
C GLU A 419 17.14 -19.26 12.80
N ASN A 420 16.64 -19.59 11.61
CA ASN A 420 17.26 -19.26 10.32
C ASN A 420 16.29 -18.45 9.43
N PRO A 421 15.98 -17.17 9.73
CA PRO A 421 15.08 -16.36 8.89
C PRO A 421 15.68 -16.10 7.50
N VAL A 422 14.84 -16.03 6.46
CA VAL A 422 15.30 -15.53 5.14
C VAL A 422 15.33 -14.01 5.19
N THR A 423 16.46 -13.41 4.80
CA THR A 423 16.67 -11.95 4.88
C THR A 423 17.49 -11.41 3.70
N GLY A 424 17.42 -10.11 3.46
CA GLY A 424 18.19 -9.39 2.43
C GLY A 424 17.83 -9.74 0.97
N THR A 425 16.83 -10.59 0.71
CA THR A 425 16.44 -10.96 -0.67
C THR A 425 15.86 -9.76 -1.40
N GLN A 426 16.27 -9.56 -2.65
CA GLN A 426 15.78 -8.50 -3.53
C GLN A 426 15.09 -9.10 -4.76
N ILE A 427 13.86 -8.66 -5.04
CA ILE A 427 13.06 -9.07 -6.19
C ILE A 427 12.90 -7.85 -7.09
N LYS A 428 13.54 -7.83 -8.28
CA LYS A 428 13.64 -6.64 -9.15
C LYS A 428 13.44 -6.95 -10.63
N GLY A 429 12.68 -6.13 -11.33
CA GLY A 429 12.56 -6.19 -12.80
C GLY A 429 11.76 -7.36 -13.38
N ASN A 430 11.09 -8.17 -12.55
CA ASN A 430 10.46 -9.42 -12.99
C ASN A 430 9.03 -9.21 -13.53
N LEU A 431 8.63 -10.10 -14.43
CA LEU A 431 7.26 -10.27 -14.92
C LEU A 431 6.65 -11.49 -14.20
N ILE A 432 5.64 -11.29 -13.35
CA ILE A 432 5.11 -12.32 -12.43
C ILE A 432 3.59 -12.47 -12.60
N GLY A 433 3.17 -13.59 -13.21
CA GLY A 433 1.77 -13.89 -13.53
C GLY A 433 1.29 -13.34 -14.89
N VAL A 434 2.21 -12.75 -15.65
CA VAL A 434 2.02 -12.25 -17.03
C VAL A 434 2.99 -12.91 -18.00
N ASP A 435 2.69 -12.84 -19.30
CA ASP A 435 3.58 -13.37 -20.34
C ASP A 435 4.86 -12.54 -20.53
N ALA A 436 5.76 -12.99 -21.40
CA ALA A 436 7.02 -12.29 -21.71
C ALA A 436 6.85 -10.90 -22.38
N SER A 437 5.63 -10.50 -22.77
CA SER A 437 5.35 -9.14 -23.21
C SER A 437 4.95 -8.21 -22.05
N GLY A 438 4.51 -8.79 -20.92
CA GLY A 438 3.92 -8.07 -19.80
C GLY A 438 2.52 -7.51 -20.07
N MET A 439 1.89 -7.92 -21.18
CA MET A 439 0.57 -7.44 -21.63
C MET A 439 -0.53 -8.50 -21.51
N ASN A 440 -0.20 -9.80 -21.42
CA ASN A 440 -1.19 -10.88 -21.33
C ASN A 440 -1.11 -11.64 -19.99
N ARG A 441 -2.27 -12.06 -19.48
CA ARG A 441 -2.40 -12.89 -18.27
C ARG A 441 -1.81 -14.30 -18.47
N LEU A 442 -0.86 -14.70 -17.64
CA LEU A 442 -0.24 -16.03 -17.63
C LEU A 442 -0.04 -16.50 -16.19
N SER A 443 -1.16 -16.75 -15.52
CA SER A 443 -1.31 -16.78 -14.06
C SER A 443 -0.39 -17.77 -13.33
N ASN A 444 0.18 -17.33 -12.21
CA ASN A 444 0.40 -18.23 -11.07
C ASN A 444 -0.87 -18.24 -10.19
N GLN A 445 -0.93 -19.10 -9.18
CA GLN A 445 -1.98 -18.99 -8.17
C GLN A 445 -1.79 -17.72 -7.32
N THR A 446 -0.57 -17.46 -6.86
CA THR A 446 -0.16 -16.24 -6.14
C THR A 446 1.16 -15.75 -6.73
N GLY A 447 1.34 -14.44 -6.89
CA GLY A 447 2.57 -13.89 -7.47
C GLY A 447 3.78 -14.11 -6.56
N ILE A 448 3.75 -13.49 -5.38
CA ILE A 448 4.79 -13.59 -4.33
C ILE A 448 4.11 -13.95 -3.00
N SER A 449 4.62 -14.96 -2.28
CA SER A 449 4.03 -15.44 -1.02
C SER A 449 5.06 -15.61 0.10
N PHE A 450 4.75 -15.06 1.27
CA PHE A 450 5.51 -15.22 2.51
C PHE A 450 4.69 -16.10 3.47
N THR A 451 5.32 -17.10 4.11
CA THR A 451 4.61 -17.95 5.10
C THR A 451 5.14 -17.92 6.52
N ASN A 452 6.44 -17.83 6.79
CA ASN A 452 7.01 -17.60 8.14
C ASN A 452 8.46 -17.04 8.04
N TYR A 453 9.03 -16.56 9.15
CA TYR A 453 10.46 -16.26 9.37
C TYR A 453 11.17 -15.65 8.15
N THR A 454 10.67 -14.49 7.71
CA THR A 454 11.09 -13.82 6.47
C THR A 454 11.01 -12.31 6.66
N GLU A 455 12.15 -11.64 6.59
CA GLU A 455 12.30 -10.23 6.97
C GLU A 455 13.21 -9.44 6.03
N ASN A 456 13.07 -8.11 6.04
CA ASN A 456 13.90 -7.18 5.26
C ASN A 456 13.95 -7.47 3.75
N ILE A 457 12.93 -8.13 3.19
CA ILE A 457 12.83 -8.44 1.76
C ILE A 457 12.44 -7.17 1.00
N ILE A 458 13.13 -6.88 -0.11
CA ILE A 458 12.87 -5.73 -0.97
C ILE A 458 12.22 -6.20 -2.27
N ILE A 459 10.99 -5.75 -2.51
CA ILE A 459 10.26 -6.00 -3.75
C ILE A 459 10.23 -4.69 -4.55
N GLY A 460 10.98 -4.66 -5.63
CA GLY A 460 11.13 -3.53 -6.55
C GLY A 460 12.30 -2.61 -6.21
N GLY A 461 12.19 -1.33 -6.55
CA GLY A 461 13.25 -0.34 -6.36
C GLY A 461 12.97 1.00 -7.04
N LEU A 462 13.92 1.92 -6.95
CA LEU A 462 13.78 3.33 -7.39
C LEU A 462 14.14 3.57 -8.87
N THR A 463 14.26 2.51 -9.67
CA THR A 463 14.60 2.60 -11.10
C THR A 463 13.55 1.89 -11.94
N ALA A 464 13.39 2.29 -13.21
CA ALA A 464 12.48 1.62 -14.14
C ALA A 464 12.86 0.16 -14.38
N GLY A 465 14.14 -0.20 -14.27
CA GLY A 465 14.62 -1.58 -14.34
C GLY A 465 14.33 -2.39 -13.07
N ALA A 466 14.27 -1.75 -11.89
CA ALA A 466 13.93 -2.45 -10.64
C ALA A 466 12.45 -2.84 -10.54
N ARG A 467 11.55 -2.19 -11.29
CA ARG A 467 10.10 -2.41 -11.25
C ARG A 467 9.71 -3.84 -11.60
N ASN A 468 9.03 -4.54 -10.70
CA ASN A 468 8.31 -5.76 -11.06
C ASN A 468 6.90 -5.43 -11.58
N ILE A 469 6.39 -6.28 -12.46
CA ILE A 469 4.97 -6.32 -12.87
C ILE A 469 4.37 -7.58 -12.23
N ILE A 470 3.45 -7.40 -11.28
CA ILE A 470 2.92 -8.47 -10.42
C ILE A 470 1.41 -8.52 -10.59
N SER A 471 0.98 -9.22 -11.63
CA SER A 471 -0.33 -9.05 -12.25
C SER A 471 -0.84 -10.38 -12.80
N GLY A 472 -2.15 -10.51 -13.02
CA GLY A 472 -2.71 -11.68 -13.68
C GLY A 472 -2.72 -12.98 -12.86
N ASN A 473 -2.37 -12.95 -11.57
CA ASN A 473 -2.43 -14.14 -10.71
C ASN A 473 -3.89 -14.49 -10.34
N ASN A 474 -4.15 -15.71 -9.85
CA ASN A 474 -5.53 -16.14 -9.54
C ASN A 474 -6.04 -15.61 -8.18
N TRP A 475 -5.15 -15.47 -7.19
CA TRP A 475 -5.40 -14.90 -5.87
C TRP A 475 -4.56 -13.62 -5.69
N ASP A 476 -3.94 -13.42 -4.51
CA ASP A 476 -3.07 -12.30 -4.18
C ASP A 476 -1.90 -12.14 -5.19
N GLY A 477 -1.60 -10.90 -5.59
CA GLY A 477 -0.36 -10.54 -6.27
C GLY A 477 0.85 -10.68 -5.34
N ILE A 478 0.74 -10.10 -4.14
CA ILE A 478 1.69 -10.30 -3.03
C ILE A 478 0.92 -10.67 -1.75
N SER A 479 1.26 -11.79 -1.11
CA SER A 479 0.77 -12.20 0.21
C SER A 479 1.90 -12.13 1.24
N ILE A 480 1.80 -11.22 2.20
CA ILE A 480 2.74 -11.07 3.32
C ILE A 480 2.08 -11.59 4.60
N GLY A 481 2.50 -12.71 5.17
CA GLY A 481 1.81 -13.29 6.34
C GLY A 481 2.60 -14.33 7.12
N GLY A 482 2.10 -14.62 8.33
CA GLY A 482 2.62 -15.67 9.21
C GLY A 482 3.60 -15.20 10.29
N VAL A 483 4.17 -16.16 11.01
CA VAL A 483 4.97 -15.89 12.22
C VAL A 483 6.38 -15.45 11.85
N GLY A 484 6.89 -14.38 12.47
CA GLY A 484 8.24 -13.88 12.19
C GLY A 484 8.40 -13.25 10.81
N VAL A 485 7.33 -12.68 10.23
CA VAL A 485 7.39 -11.94 8.96
C VAL A 485 7.20 -10.45 9.22
N PHE A 486 8.23 -9.63 8.97
CA PHE A 486 8.20 -8.19 9.26
C PHE A 486 9.29 -7.40 8.50
N ASN A 487 9.28 -6.06 8.59
CA ASN A 487 10.27 -5.15 7.96
C ASN A 487 10.41 -5.24 6.42
N ASN A 488 9.43 -5.80 5.70
CA ASN A 488 9.53 -5.95 4.24
C ASN A 488 9.15 -4.65 3.52
N LEU A 489 9.83 -4.34 2.41
CA LEU A 489 9.64 -3.12 1.62
C LEU A 489 9.14 -3.45 0.21
N ILE A 490 7.99 -2.90 -0.17
CA ILE A 490 7.41 -3.02 -1.52
C ILE A 490 7.41 -1.63 -2.16
N THR A 491 8.20 -1.40 -3.21
CA THR A 491 8.46 -0.06 -3.75
C THR A 491 8.66 -0.05 -5.27
N GLY A 492 8.07 0.92 -5.98
CA GLY A 492 8.25 1.11 -7.43
C GLY A 492 7.55 0.11 -8.37
N ASN A 493 6.74 -0.83 -7.86
CA ASN A 493 6.12 -1.93 -8.63
C ASN A 493 4.78 -1.54 -9.29
N TYR A 494 4.41 -2.24 -10.37
CA TYR A 494 3.04 -2.23 -10.90
C TYR A 494 2.33 -3.54 -10.54
N ILE A 495 1.12 -3.46 -9.97
CA ILE A 495 0.43 -4.59 -9.36
C ILE A 495 -1.04 -4.60 -9.79
N GLY A 496 -1.43 -5.61 -10.57
CA GLY A 496 -2.77 -5.75 -11.17
C GLY A 496 -2.96 -5.04 -12.52
N THR A 497 -1.88 -4.54 -13.11
CA THR A 497 -1.84 -3.79 -14.38
C THR A 497 -0.83 -4.38 -15.38
N ASN A 498 -0.93 -3.99 -16.65
CA ASN A 498 0.04 -4.33 -17.69
C ASN A 498 1.43 -3.65 -17.48
N LEU A 499 2.41 -3.99 -18.32
CA LEU A 499 3.78 -3.42 -18.26
C LEU A 499 3.81 -1.88 -18.35
N SER A 500 2.91 -1.28 -19.12
CA SER A 500 2.74 0.18 -19.26
C SER A 500 2.10 0.83 -18.03
N GLY A 501 1.36 0.05 -17.22
CA GLY A 501 0.54 0.53 -16.12
C GLY A 501 -0.72 1.27 -16.57
N ASP A 502 -1.23 1.03 -17.78
CA ASP A 502 -2.38 1.73 -18.38
C ASP A 502 -3.63 0.85 -18.66
N GLU A 503 -3.51 -0.47 -18.61
CA GLU A 503 -4.63 -1.43 -18.67
C GLU A 503 -4.64 -2.40 -17.47
N GLU A 504 -5.80 -2.97 -17.15
CA GLU A 504 -5.95 -3.98 -16.09
C GLU A 504 -5.44 -5.37 -16.51
N ILE A 505 -4.71 -6.04 -15.62
CA ILE A 505 -4.46 -7.49 -15.67
C ILE A 505 -4.62 -8.01 -14.23
N PHE A 506 -5.86 -8.24 -13.83
CA PHE A 506 -6.23 -8.40 -12.43
C PHE A 506 -5.49 -9.55 -11.70
N ASN A 507 -5.09 -9.26 -10.45
CA ASN A 507 -5.04 -10.25 -9.38
C ASN A 507 -6.38 -10.19 -8.60
N GLU A 508 -6.62 -11.08 -7.64
CA GLU A 508 -7.76 -10.95 -6.71
C GLU A 508 -7.51 -9.78 -5.74
N ILE A 509 -6.37 -9.83 -5.04
CA ILE A 509 -5.87 -8.76 -4.18
C ILE A 509 -4.52 -8.30 -4.73
N GLY A 510 -4.25 -6.99 -4.73
CA GLY A 510 -2.93 -6.47 -5.10
C GLY A 510 -1.86 -6.87 -4.07
N ILE A 511 -2.01 -6.39 -2.84
CA ILE A 511 -1.16 -6.75 -1.69
C ILE A 511 -2.02 -7.12 -0.50
N ALA A 512 -1.91 -8.36 -0.01
CA ALA A 512 -2.52 -8.80 1.23
C ALA A 512 -1.50 -8.81 2.38
N VAL A 513 -1.84 -8.17 3.49
CA VAL A 513 -0.95 -7.96 4.65
C VAL A 513 -1.56 -8.57 5.91
N ARG A 514 -0.92 -9.63 6.38
CA ARG A 514 -1.32 -10.51 7.48
C ARG A 514 -0.18 -10.62 8.52
N SER A 515 0.68 -9.61 8.58
CA SER A 515 1.91 -9.49 9.38
C SER A 515 2.27 -8.02 9.65
N SER A 516 3.38 -7.72 10.34
CA SER A 516 3.64 -6.39 10.92
C SER A 516 4.86 -5.64 10.33
N LEU A 517 4.93 -4.32 10.60
CA LEU A 517 6.09 -3.45 10.28
C LEU A 517 6.51 -3.40 8.79
N ASN A 518 5.65 -3.79 7.85
CA ASN A 518 5.96 -3.73 6.42
C ASN A 518 5.69 -2.33 5.85
N VAL A 519 6.48 -1.91 4.86
CA VAL A 519 6.36 -0.61 4.19
C VAL A 519 5.95 -0.81 2.73
N ILE A 520 4.85 -0.17 2.33
CA ILE A 520 4.34 -0.20 0.95
C ILE A 520 4.47 1.21 0.37
N GLY A 521 5.41 1.37 -0.54
CA GLY A 521 5.73 2.60 -1.27
C GLY A 521 6.83 3.44 -0.59
N GLY A 522 6.88 4.73 -0.90
CA GLY A 522 7.90 5.63 -0.38
C GLY A 522 7.66 7.10 -0.75
N ASP A 523 8.58 7.96 -0.32
CA ASP A 523 8.45 9.43 -0.39
C ASP A 523 8.95 10.05 -1.70
N THR A 524 9.22 9.26 -2.73
CA THR A 524 9.63 9.75 -4.06
C THR A 524 8.71 9.21 -5.16
N PRO A 525 8.58 9.88 -6.32
CA PRO A 525 7.77 9.40 -7.44
C PRO A 525 8.19 8.03 -7.97
N GLU A 526 9.45 7.66 -7.79
CA GLU A 526 10.03 6.38 -8.22
C GLU A 526 9.74 5.25 -7.22
N ALA A 527 9.61 5.58 -5.93
CA ALA A 527 9.26 4.63 -4.87
C ALA A 527 7.77 4.20 -4.89
N ARG A 528 6.95 4.91 -5.65
CA ARG A 528 5.51 4.68 -5.79
C ARG A 528 5.20 3.32 -6.40
N ASN A 529 4.36 2.52 -5.72
CA ASN A 529 3.68 1.43 -6.39
C ASN A 529 2.40 1.94 -7.08
N ILE A 530 2.01 1.27 -8.17
CA ILE A 530 0.71 1.41 -8.84
C ILE A 530 -0.08 0.13 -8.52
N ILE A 531 -1.15 0.27 -7.74
CA ILE A 531 -1.88 -0.87 -7.15
C ILE A 531 -3.35 -0.77 -7.57
N SER A 532 -3.65 -1.35 -8.73
CA SER A 532 -4.82 -1.00 -9.55
C SER A 532 -5.31 -2.21 -10.34
N GLY A 533 -6.59 -2.24 -10.73
CA GLY A 533 -7.16 -3.33 -11.52
C GLY A 533 -7.38 -4.65 -10.76
N ASN A 534 -7.28 -4.69 -9.43
CA ASN A 534 -7.44 -5.93 -8.65
C ASN A 534 -8.92 -6.16 -8.26
N SER A 535 -9.43 -7.38 -8.46
CA SER A 535 -10.89 -7.65 -8.46
C SER A 535 -11.55 -7.60 -7.08
N PHE A 536 -10.78 -7.59 -5.99
CA PHE A 536 -11.25 -7.30 -4.64
C PHE A 536 -10.59 -6.06 -4.04
N ALA A 537 -9.34 -6.13 -3.58
CA ALA A 537 -8.70 -5.01 -2.87
C ALA A 537 -7.34 -4.65 -3.50
N GLY A 538 -7.04 -3.36 -3.59
CA GLY A 538 -5.68 -2.90 -3.87
C GLY A 538 -4.73 -3.34 -2.76
N ILE A 539 -5.04 -2.95 -1.51
CA ILE A 539 -4.35 -3.41 -0.30
C ILE A 539 -5.35 -3.96 0.71
N PHE A 540 -5.08 -5.16 1.25
CA PHE A 540 -5.95 -5.84 2.23
C PHE A 540 -5.21 -6.17 3.52
N PHE A 541 -5.50 -5.42 4.59
CA PHE A 541 -5.01 -5.71 5.95
C PHE A 541 -5.98 -6.65 6.67
N SER A 542 -5.46 -7.76 7.19
CA SER A 542 -6.29 -8.84 7.75
C SER A 542 -5.65 -9.54 8.93
N GLY A 543 -6.38 -9.61 10.05
CA GLY A 543 -6.02 -10.40 11.22
C GLY A 543 -5.17 -9.64 12.25
N VAL A 544 -5.18 -10.12 13.49
CA VAL A 544 -4.55 -9.44 14.65
C VAL A 544 -3.02 -9.27 14.57
N SER A 545 -2.34 -10.01 13.70
CA SER A 545 -0.90 -9.84 13.41
C SER A 545 -0.62 -8.68 12.44
N SER A 546 -1.63 -8.19 11.73
CA SER A 546 -1.54 -7.10 10.77
C SER A 546 -1.48 -5.75 11.50
N THR A 547 -0.28 -5.36 11.94
CA THR A 547 -0.06 -4.17 12.79
C THR A 547 1.17 -3.34 12.41
N GLN A 548 1.14 -2.04 12.68
CA GLN A 548 2.27 -1.11 12.48
C GLN A 548 2.81 -1.07 11.04
N ASN A 549 2.02 -1.49 10.05
CA ASN A 549 2.38 -1.37 8.64
C ASN A 549 2.16 0.07 8.13
N LEU A 550 2.95 0.49 7.14
CA LEU A 550 2.95 1.85 6.60
C LEU A 550 2.76 1.85 5.07
N VAL A 551 1.65 2.43 4.59
CA VAL A 551 1.36 2.61 3.16
C VAL A 551 1.59 4.07 2.79
N LYS A 552 2.57 4.40 1.93
CA LYS A 552 2.89 5.79 1.57
C LYS A 552 3.27 6.03 0.10
N GLY A 553 2.83 7.15 -0.47
CA GLY A 553 3.21 7.63 -1.81
C GLY A 553 2.59 6.89 -3.02
N ASN A 554 1.74 5.89 -2.79
CA ASN A 554 1.20 4.99 -3.82
C ASN A 554 0.05 5.62 -4.63
N TYR A 555 -0.18 5.13 -5.85
CA TYR A 555 -1.46 5.32 -6.56
C TYR A 555 -2.27 4.02 -6.47
N ILE A 556 -3.54 4.14 -6.07
CA ILE A 556 -4.41 2.99 -5.77
C ILE A 556 -5.75 3.17 -6.48
N GLY A 557 -5.96 2.42 -7.57
CA GLY A 557 -7.14 2.51 -8.46
C GLY A 557 -6.96 3.41 -9.68
N LEU A 558 -5.74 3.93 -9.93
CA LEU A 558 -5.38 4.75 -11.09
C LEU A 558 -4.29 4.08 -11.95
N ASN A 559 -4.18 4.51 -13.20
CA ASN A 559 -3.06 4.20 -14.08
C ASN A 559 -1.73 4.79 -13.57
N ALA A 560 -0.61 4.37 -14.16
CA ALA A 560 0.73 4.82 -13.80
C ALA A 560 0.94 6.34 -13.93
N ALA A 561 0.20 7.00 -14.85
CA ALA A 561 0.22 8.45 -15.02
C ALA A 561 -0.61 9.21 -13.96
N GLY A 562 -1.46 8.53 -13.19
CA GLY A 562 -2.39 9.15 -12.23
C GLY A 562 -3.55 9.92 -12.87
N THR A 563 -3.89 9.62 -14.13
CA THR A 563 -4.91 10.34 -14.92
C THR A 563 -6.22 9.57 -15.04
N ASN A 564 -6.15 8.27 -15.31
CA ASN A 564 -7.30 7.43 -15.64
C ASN A 564 -7.52 6.40 -14.53
N PRO A 565 -8.77 6.11 -14.12
CA PRO A 565 -9.05 4.95 -13.29
C PRO A 565 -8.62 3.63 -13.95
N ILE A 566 -7.99 2.77 -13.18
CA ILE A 566 -7.93 1.33 -13.43
C ILE A 566 -8.43 0.68 -12.13
N PRO A 567 -9.76 0.53 -11.97
CA PRO A 567 -10.37 0.35 -10.65
C PRO A 567 -9.92 -0.93 -9.94
N ASN A 568 -9.60 -0.85 -8.64
CA ASN A 568 -9.83 -2.02 -7.77
C ASN A 568 -11.30 -2.00 -7.32
N GLN A 569 -11.83 -3.12 -6.81
CA GLN A 569 -13.16 -3.08 -6.18
C GLN A 569 -13.13 -2.23 -4.90
N ILE A 570 -12.10 -2.31 -4.06
CA ILE A 570 -11.82 -1.44 -2.91
C ILE A 570 -10.35 -0.97 -2.97
N GLY A 571 -10.07 0.29 -2.64
CA GLY A 571 -8.68 0.79 -2.62
C GLY A 571 -7.84 0.16 -1.51
N VAL A 572 -8.17 0.45 -0.25
CA VAL A 572 -7.53 -0.13 0.95
C VAL A 572 -8.60 -0.65 1.91
N SER A 573 -8.42 -1.85 2.46
CA SER A 573 -9.38 -2.48 3.39
C SER A 573 -8.70 -3.00 4.66
N PHE A 574 -9.36 -2.84 5.81
CA PHE A 574 -8.95 -3.34 7.14
C PHE A 574 -10.03 -4.26 7.72
N MET A 575 -9.65 -5.48 8.08
CA MET A 575 -10.57 -6.52 8.58
C MET A 575 -9.97 -7.41 9.67
N PHE A 576 -10.85 -8.10 10.40
CA PHE A 576 -10.52 -9.18 11.33
C PHE A 576 -9.51 -8.78 12.44
N GLY A 577 -9.54 -7.52 12.90
CA GLY A 577 -8.66 -7.05 13.98
C GLY A 577 -7.28 -6.57 13.54
N SER A 578 -7.09 -6.20 12.27
CA SER A 578 -5.88 -5.49 11.83
C SER A 578 -5.79 -4.11 12.51
N ASN A 579 -4.78 -3.89 13.35
CA ASN A 579 -4.76 -2.77 14.30
C ASN A 579 -3.50 -1.90 14.20
N GLY A 580 -3.62 -0.59 14.42
CA GLY A 580 -2.45 0.29 14.54
C GLY A 580 -1.62 0.43 13.25
N ASN A 581 -2.25 0.32 12.08
CA ASN A 581 -1.60 0.51 10.77
C ASN A 581 -1.79 1.95 10.27
N ILE A 582 -0.89 2.44 9.40
CA ILE A 582 -0.88 3.81 8.90
C ILE A 582 -1.05 3.81 7.37
N VAL A 583 -2.01 4.59 6.87
CA VAL A 583 -2.16 4.91 5.44
C VAL A 583 -1.87 6.39 5.25
N GLY A 584 -0.79 6.67 4.55
CA GLY A 584 -0.19 7.98 4.32
C GLY A 584 1.00 8.21 5.24
N GLY A 585 1.21 9.46 5.66
CA GLY A 585 2.30 9.86 6.55
C GLY A 585 2.25 11.35 6.82
N GLU A 586 3.15 11.86 7.67
CA GLU A 586 3.16 13.29 8.05
C GLU A 586 3.62 14.21 6.89
N LEU A 587 4.43 13.68 5.97
CA LEU A 587 4.96 14.43 4.84
C LEU A 587 3.98 14.44 3.66
N VAL A 588 3.95 15.54 2.92
CA VAL A 588 3.20 15.66 1.65
C VAL A 588 3.65 14.62 0.61
N SER A 589 4.90 14.17 0.68
CA SER A 589 5.44 13.07 -0.13
C SER A 589 4.86 11.70 0.21
N SER A 590 4.45 11.48 1.47
CA SER A 590 3.91 10.20 1.94
C SER A 590 2.46 9.96 1.50
N ARG A 591 1.81 10.98 0.91
CA ARG A 591 0.42 10.95 0.43
C ARG A 591 0.16 9.84 -0.58
N ASN A 592 -0.78 8.95 -0.28
CA ASN A 592 -1.36 8.07 -1.29
C ASN A 592 -2.49 8.80 -2.05
N ILE A 593 -2.72 8.40 -3.29
CA ILE A 593 -3.87 8.81 -4.11
C ILE A 593 -4.76 7.58 -4.28
N ILE A 594 -5.96 7.61 -3.67
CA ILE A 594 -6.87 6.46 -3.54
C ILE A 594 -8.19 6.81 -4.22
N SER A 595 -8.24 6.58 -5.52
CA SER A 595 -9.20 7.20 -6.44
C SER A 595 -9.60 6.22 -7.54
N GLY A 596 -10.82 6.37 -8.09
CA GLY A 596 -11.31 5.55 -9.19
C GLY A 596 -11.75 4.11 -8.84
N ASN A 597 -11.79 3.73 -7.56
CA ASN A 597 -12.17 2.36 -7.15
C ASN A 597 -13.70 2.12 -7.19
N LEU A 598 -14.14 0.88 -7.45
CA LEU A 598 -15.56 0.55 -7.71
C LEU A 598 -16.48 0.56 -6.48
N SER A 599 -15.91 0.66 -5.27
CA SER A 599 -16.63 0.79 -4.00
C SER A 599 -16.05 1.98 -3.21
N SER A 600 -15.48 1.74 -2.03
CA SER A 600 -14.85 2.77 -1.20
C SER A 600 -13.38 2.94 -1.52
N GLY A 601 -12.85 4.15 -1.33
CA GLY A 601 -11.41 4.38 -1.31
C GLY A 601 -10.75 3.63 -0.15
N VAL A 602 -11.26 3.82 1.07
CA VAL A 602 -10.82 3.08 2.27
C VAL A 602 -12.02 2.44 2.99
N GLN A 603 -11.89 1.20 3.44
CA GLN A 603 -12.86 0.49 4.29
C GLN A 603 -12.20 0.00 5.58
N ILE A 604 -12.84 0.21 6.72
CA ILE A 604 -12.44 -0.32 8.03
C ILE A 604 -13.64 -1.07 8.62
N ASN A 605 -13.51 -2.38 8.85
CA ASN A 605 -14.66 -3.21 9.21
C ASN A 605 -14.40 -4.14 10.42
N GLY A 606 -15.42 -4.21 11.29
CA GLY A 606 -15.60 -5.17 12.38
C GLY A 606 -14.76 -4.90 13.62
N ALA A 607 -15.35 -4.99 14.81
CA ALA A 607 -14.57 -5.16 16.02
C ALA A 607 -13.81 -6.51 15.96
N PRO A 608 -12.54 -6.59 16.38
CA PRO A 608 -11.81 -5.59 17.15
C PRO A 608 -10.90 -4.65 16.32
N THR A 609 -11.14 -4.43 15.01
CA THR A 609 -10.31 -3.56 14.15
C THR A 609 -10.25 -2.12 14.71
N ASN A 610 -9.05 -1.67 15.11
CA ASN A 610 -8.86 -0.46 15.90
C ASN A 610 -7.52 0.27 15.69
N ASN A 611 -7.43 1.52 16.18
CA ASN A 611 -6.22 2.34 16.21
C ASN A 611 -5.53 2.57 14.84
N ASN A 612 -6.18 2.27 13.71
CA ASN A 612 -5.62 2.54 12.39
C ASN A 612 -5.71 4.05 12.08
N LEU A 613 -4.67 4.58 11.43
CA LEU A 613 -4.51 6.01 11.13
C LEU A 613 -4.49 6.23 9.61
N ILE A 614 -5.53 6.86 9.09
CA ILE A 614 -5.62 7.27 7.68
C ILE A 614 -5.32 8.77 7.62
N GLN A 615 -4.14 9.17 7.11
CA GLN A 615 -3.72 10.57 7.14
C GLN A 615 -3.08 11.13 5.86
N ASN A 616 -3.32 12.42 5.59
CA ASN A 616 -2.73 13.18 4.47
C ASN A 616 -3.00 12.64 3.04
N ASN A 617 -3.89 11.66 2.86
CA ASN A 617 -4.20 11.06 1.56
C ASN A 617 -5.13 11.93 0.71
N PHE A 618 -5.12 11.73 -0.61
CA PHE A 618 -6.18 12.20 -1.50
C PHE A 618 -7.09 11.03 -1.84
N ILE A 619 -8.40 11.19 -1.66
CA ILE A 619 -9.38 10.11 -1.76
C ILE A 619 -10.56 10.57 -2.62
N GLY A 620 -10.61 10.08 -3.87
CA GLY A 620 -11.63 10.44 -4.86
C GLY A 620 -11.30 11.66 -5.74
N THR A 621 -10.07 12.18 -5.67
CA THR A 621 -9.59 13.31 -6.47
C THR A 621 -8.42 12.93 -7.37
N ASN A 622 -8.11 13.78 -8.34
CA ASN A 622 -6.90 13.68 -9.16
C ASN A 622 -5.63 13.88 -8.31
N ILE A 623 -4.46 13.58 -8.88
CA ILE A 623 -3.16 13.69 -8.18
C ILE A 623 -2.81 15.09 -7.66
N SER A 624 -3.53 16.13 -8.09
CA SER A 624 -3.34 17.53 -7.67
C SER A 624 -4.39 18.01 -6.65
N GLY A 625 -5.42 17.22 -6.34
CA GLY A 625 -6.52 17.63 -5.46
C GLY A 625 -7.41 18.74 -6.04
N THR A 626 -7.51 18.83 -7.37
CA THR A 626 -8.17 19.95 -8.10
C THR A 626 -9.37 19.52 -8.93
N SER A 627 -9.53 18.24 -9.24
CA SER A 627 -10.73 17.68 -9.90
C SER A 627 -11.12 16.33 -9.29
N ALA A 628 -12.36 15.91 -9.50
CA ALA A 628 -12.82 14.58 -9.10
C ALA A 628 -12.17 13.48 -9.95
N THR A 629 -11.86 12.37 -9.29
CA THR A 629 -11.55 11.05 -9.86
C THR A 629 -12.15 10.02 -8.89
N GLY A 630 -13.47 10.17 -8.65
CA GLY A 630 -14.16 9.62 -7.49
C GLY A 630 -14.10 8.10 -7.37
N ASN A 631 -14.08 7.60 -6.14
CA ASN A 631 -14.47 6.22 -5.87
C ASN A 631 -16.01 6.13 -5.96
N ASN A 632 -16.55 5.01 -6.45
CA ASN A 632 -17.96 4.93 -6.84
C ASN A 632 -18.96 4.98 -5.68
N ALA A 633 -18.54 4.61 -4.45
CA ALA A 633 -19.36 4.65 -3.24
C ALA A 633 -18.90 5.77 -2.28
N PHE A 634 -18.07 5.44 -1.28
CA PHE A 634 -17.58 6.38 -0.26
C PHE A 634 -16.12 6.77 -0.51
N GLY A 635 -15.68 7.88 0.07
CA GLY A 635 -14.25 8.10 0.27
C GLY A 635 -13.72 7.11 1.32
N ILE A 636 -14.30 7.16 2.52
CA ILE A 636 -13.97 6.25 3.64
C ILE A 636 -15.27 5.68 4.23
N THR A 637 -15.29 4.39 4.58
CA THR A 637 -16.37 3.78 5.39
C THR A 637 -15.78 3.05 6.61
N ILE A 638 -16.34 3.29 7.79
CA ILE A 638 -16.00 2.62 9.05
C ILE A 638 -17.25 1.91 9.57
N GLU A 639 -17.18 0.60 9.72
CA GLU A 639 -18.30 -0.30 10.00
C GLU A 639 -18.01 -1.16 11.23
N PHE A 640 -18.68 -0.91 12.35
CA PHE A 640 -18.50 -1.63 13.63
C PHE A 640 -17.07 -1.65 14.21
N ALA A 641 -16.15 -0.87 13.63
CA ALA A 641 -14.76 -0.73 14.05
C ALA A 641 -14.59 0.47 15.00
N VAL A 642 -13.55 0.43 15.85
CA VAL A 642 -13.45 1.33 17.01
C VAL A 642 -12.13 2.07 17.12
N ASN A 643 -12.13 3.28 17.67
CA ASN A 643 -10.91 4.05 18.00
C ASN A 643 -9.93 4.25 16.81
N ASN A 644 -10.41 4.32 15.57
CA ASN A 644 -9.58 4.65 14.40
C ASN A 644 -9.52 6.17 14.18
N GLN A 645 -8.48 6.66 13.51
CA GLN A 645 -8.25 8.08 13.28
C GLN A 645 -8.15 8.43 11.79
N ILE A 646 -8.88 9.46 11.37
CA ILE A 646 -8.91 9.99 10.01
C ILE A 646 -8.47 11.47 10.07
N SER A 647 -7.27 11.81 9.58
CA SER A 647 -6.73 13.17 9.73
C SER A 647 -6.08 13.81 8.50
N ASN A 648 -6.30 15.10 8.27
CA ASN A 648 -5.63 15.88 7.21
C ASN A 648 -5.83 15.35 5.76
N ASN A 649 -6.80 14.48 5.51
CA ASN A 649 -7.07 13.93 4.17
C ASN A 649 -7.92 14.89 3.32
N LEU A 650 -7.79 14.78 2.00
CA LEU A 650 -8.71 15.40 1.02
C LEU A 650 -9.70 14.32 0.54
N ILE A 651 -10.97 14.42 0.97
CA ILE A 651 -11.99 13.38 0.77
C ILE A 651 -13.16 13.98 -0.02
N SER A 652 -13.05 13.92 -1.34
CA SER A 652 -13.84 14.74 -2.27
C SER A 652 -14.11 14.00 -3.57
N GLY A 653 -15.18 14.35 -4.29
CA GLY A 653 -15.52 13.76 -5.59
C GLY A 653 -16.11 12.35 -5.56
N ASN A 654 -16.30 11.73 -4.38
CA ASN A 654 -16.75 10.34 -4.25
C ASN A 654 -18.26 10.18 -4.49
N GLY A 655 -18.68 8.98 -4.88
CA GLY A 655 -20.09 8.65 -5.13
C GLY A 655 -20.52 8.73 -6.61
N THR A 656 -19.58 8.59 -7.53
CA THR A 656 -19.71 8.84 -8.98
C THR A 656 -20.77 8.01 -9.72
N VAL A 657 -21.24 6.88 -9.18
CA VAL A 657 -22.18 5.98 -9.86
C VAL A 657 -23.57 5.96 -9.21
N SER A 658 -24.61 6.08 -10.04
CA SER A 658 -25.98 6.36 -9.58
C SER A 658 -26.72 5.19 -8.88
N THR A 659 -26.08 4.04 -8.68
CA THR A 659 -26.71 2.83 -8.11
C THR A 659 -26.47 2.62 -6.62
N ALA A 660 -25.42 3.20 -6.04
CA ALA A 660 -25.15 3.07 -4.60
C ALA A 660 -26.18 3.86 -3.77
N VAL A 661 -26.74 3.26 -2.72
CA VAL A 661 -27.72 3.90 -1.81
C VAL A 661 -27.08 4.91 -0.84
N SER A 662 -25.76 4.83 -0.65
CA SER A 662 -25.00 5.73 0.23
C SER A 662 -23.67 6.11 -0.42
N ARG A 663 -23.37 7.42 -0.47
CA ARG A 663 -22.32 8.04 -1.31
C ARG A 663 -21.69 9.28 -0.66
N SER A 664 -21.54 9.23 0.66
CA SER A 664 -20.98 10.34 1.43
C SER A 664 -19.44 10.31 1.41
N GLY A 665 -18.78 11.44 1.71
CA GLY A 665 -17.32 11.50 1.81
C GLY A 665 -16.79 10.48 2.83
N ILE A 666 -17.36 10.50 4.04
CA ILE A 666 -17.12 9.49 5.08
C ILE A 666 -18.45 8.87 5.55
N ARG A 667 -18.46 7.56 5.83
CA ARG A 667 -19.50 6.88 6.62
C ARG A 667 -18.95 6.31 7.94
N LEU A 668 -19.70 6.48 9.01
CA LEU A 668 -19.65 5.70 10.24
C LEU A 668 -20.96 4.88 10.34
N LEU A 669 -20.87 3.55 10.47
CA LEU A 669 -22.01 2.65 10.64
C LEU A 669 -21.75 1.71 11.82
N GLY A 670 -22.51 1.81 12.91
CA GLY A 670 -22.31 0.97 14.11
C GLY A 670 -20.95 1.13 14.81
N ALA A 671 -20.17 2.14 14.42
CA ALA A 671 -18.77 2.35 14.80
C ALA A 671 -18.66 3.30 16.00
N SER A 672 -17.60 3.18 16.82
CA SER A 672 -17.47 4.00 18.03
C SER A 672 -16.07 4.45 18.42
N GLY A 673 -15.98 5.57 19.14
CA GLY A 673 -14.72 6.17 19.60
C GLY A 673 -13.78 6.66 18.49
N ASN A 674 -14.21 6.62 17.21
CA ASN A 674 -13.37 7.03 16.08
C ASN A 674 -13.23 8.57 16.04
N THR A 675 -12.08 9.06 15.61
CA THR A 675 -11.81 10.51 15.47
C THR A 675 -11.61 10.90 14.02
N ILE A 676 -12.36 11.88 13.53
CA ILE A 676 -12.26 12.45 12.18
C ILE A 676 -11.92 13.93 12.33
N LYS A 677 -10.68 14.36 12.06
CA LYS A 677 -10.22 15.72 12.37
C LYS A 677 -9.33 16.36 11.29
N SER A 678 -9.39 17.68 11.13
CA SER A 678 -8.54 18.46 10.20
C SER A 678 -8.66 18.05 8.70
N ASN A 679 -9.68 17.29 8.29
CA ASN A 679 -9.84 16.86 6.90
C ASN A 679 -10.53 17.95 6.04
N LEU A 680 -10.27 17.91 4.73
CA LEU A 680 -10.99 18.68 3.71
C LEU A 680 -11.99 17.76 2.99
N ILE A 681 -13.29 18.03 3.12
CA ILE A 681 -14.35 17.11 2.67
C ILE A 681 -15.33 17.83 1.73
N GLY A 682 -15.33 17.41 0.46
CA GLY A 682 -16.18 17.97 -0.61
C GLY A 682 -15.60 19.20 -1.31
N THR A 683 -14.34 19.55 -1.02
CA THR A 683 -13.60 20.71 -1.57
C THR A 683 -12.34 20.28 -2.33
N ASN A 684 -11.65 21.24 -2.94
CA ASN A 684 -10.30 21.09 -3.48
C ASN A 684 -9.22 21.22 -2.38
N LEU A 685 -7.95 20.99 -2.73
CA LEU A 685 -6.80 21.09 -1.81
C LEU A 685 -6.68 22.45 -1.10
N SER A 686 -7.04 23.56 -1.77
CA SER A 686 -7.05 24.90 -1.17
C SER A 686 -8.21 25.12 -0.19
N GLY A 687 -9.25 24.27 -0.25
CA GLY A 687 -10.53 24.51 0.42
C GLY A 687 -11.26 25.76 -0.07
N ASP A 688 -11.03 26.19 -1.32
CA ASP A 688 -11.60 27.40 -1.94
C ASP A 688 -12.58 27.12 -3.10
N GLN A 689 -12.65 25.87 -3.58
CA GLN A 689 -13.61 25.40 -4.59
C GLN A 689 -14.24 24.08 -4.18
N ALA A 690 -15.46 23.80 -4.66
CA ALA A 690 -16.14 22.52 -4.44
C ALA A 690 -15.61 21.42 -5.37
N ILE A 691 -15.41 20.22 -4.81
CA ILE A 691 -15.29 18.95 -5.55
C ILE A 691 -16.27 17.97 -4.88
N PRO A 692 -17.57 18.02 -5.24
CA PRO A 692 -18.63 17.44 -4.42
C PRO A 692 -18.51 15.92 -4.22
N ASN A 693 -18.64 15.45 -2.97
CA ASN A 693 -19.13 14.09 -2.74
C ASN A 693 -20.64 14.07 -3.05
N GLN A 694 -21.15 12.98 -3.63
CA GLN A 694 -22.49 12.90 -4.23
C GLN A 694 -23.64 12.60 -3.23
N GLN A 695 -23.37 12.70 -1.93
CA GLN A 695 -24.35 12.87 -0.87
C GLN A 695 -23.79 13.82 0.22
N ASN A 696 -23.58 13.35 1.45
CA ASN A 696 -23.14 14.19 2.56
C ASN A 696 -21.61 14.26 2.63
N GLY A 697 -21.08 15.22 3.37
CA GLY A 697 -19.66 15.19 3.76
C GLY A 697 -19.38 14.01 4.69
N ILE A 698 -20.11 13.91 5.80
CA ILE A 698 -20.04 12.80 6.76
C ILE A 698 -21.45 12.26 7.03
N TYR A 699 -21.59 10.93 7.06
CA TYR A 699 -22.82 10.21 7.43
C TYR A 699 -22.56 9.31 8.65
N ILE A 700 -23.38 9.42 9.68
CA ILE A 700 -23.25 8.72 10.97
C ILE A 700 -24.56 7.98 11.25
N ASP A 701 -24.50 6.66 11.32
CA ASP A 701 -25.67 5.77 11.36
C ASP A 701 -25.47 4.66 12.40
N ALA A 702 -26.37 4.56 13.37
CA ALA A 702 -26.25 3.70 14.56
C ALA A 702 -24.87 3.74 15.28
N ALA A 703 -24.14 4.84 15.18
CA ALA A 703 -22.71 4.94 15.55
C ALA A 703 -22.52 5.93 16.71
N PHE A 704 -21.71 5.60 17.71
CA PHE A 704 -21.71 6.29 19.01
C PHE A 704 -20.33 6.74 19.52
N GLU A 705 -20.27 7.77 20.36
CA GLU A 705 -19.03 8.29 20.97
C GLU A 705 -17.92 8.70 19.96
N ASN A 706 -18.26 8.95 18.70
CA ASN A 706 -17.30 9.39 17.68
C ASN A 706 -17.06 10.91 17.76
N HIS A 707 -15.84 11.33 17.46
CA HIS A 707 -15.38 12.72 17.58
C HIS A 707 -15.12 13.30 16.18
N ILE A 708 -15.92 14.28 15.78
CA ILE A 708 -15.85 14.98 14.49
C ILE A 708 -15.25 16.37 14.73
N GLY A 709 -13.98 16.51 14.39
CA GLY A 709 -13.14 17.66 14.70
C GLY A 709 -12.45 17.47 16.05
N GLY A 710 -12.42 18.52 16.88
CA GLY A 710 -11.84 18.45 18.22
C GLY A 710 -11.79 19.82 18.91
N PRO A 711 -11.42 19.86 20.20
CA PRO A 711 -11.38 21.10 20.97
C PRO A 711 -10.14 21.96 20.69
N SER A 712 -9.08 21.43 20.07
CA SER A 712 -7.87 22.22 19.80
C SER A 712 -8.04 23.08 18.55
N PRO A 713 -7.57 24.34 18.54
CA PRO A 713 -7.50 25.15 17.33
C PRO A 713 -6.74 24.43 16.20
N GLY A 714 -7.45 24.05 15.13
CA GLY A 714 -6.91 23.27 14.00
C GLY A 714 -7.40 21.81 13.92
N ASP A 715 -8.06 21.27 14.95
CA ASP A 715 -8.69 19.93 14.87
C ASP A 715 -9.97 19.93 14.00
N GLY A 716 -10.63 21.06 13.81
CA GLY A 716 -11.86 21.16 13.02
C GLY A 716 -11.69 20.77 11.54
N ASN A 717 -12.64 20.00 10.98
CA ASN A 717 -12.68 19.68 9.56
C ASN A 717 -13.30 20.83 8.74
N LEU A 718 -12.99 20.90 7.44
CA LEU A 718 -13.73 21.66 6.45
C LEU A 718 -14.72 20.72 5.73
N ILE A 719 -16.02 20.97 5.83
CA ILE A 719 -17.08 20.07 5.34
C ILE A 719 -18.05 20.89 4.48
N SER A 720 -17.75 20.98 3.18
CA SER A 720 -18.31 22.00 2.30
C SER A 720 -18.44 21.48 0.86
N GLY A 721 -19.34 22.07 0.07
CA GLY A 721 -19.51 21.72 -1.35
C GLY A 721 -20.11 20.34 -1.63
N ASN A 722 -20.59 19.61 -0.62
CA ASN A 722 -21.19 18.29 -0.81
C ASN A 722 -22.61 18.42 -1.41
N THR A 723 -22.99 17.49 -2.30
CA THR A 723 -24.19 17.63 -3.15
C THR A 723 -25.12 16.43 -3.03
N GLY A 724 -26.42 16.66 -3.12
CA GLY A 724 -27.44 15.61 -3.07
C GLY A 724 -28.86 16.15 -3.23
N THR A 725 -29.84 15.25 -3.09
CA THR A 725 -31.27 15.57 -3.26
C THR A 725 -32.08 15.25 -1.99
N ALA A 726 -33.12 16.05 -1.75
CA ALA A 726 -34.07 15.92 -0.64
C ALA A 726 -33.43 16.03 0.76
N ASN A 727 -33.07 14.90 1.38
CA ASN A 727 -32.44 14.84 2.70
C ASN A 727 -30.94 14.49 2.65
N PHE A 728 -30.37 14.37 1.45
CA PHE A 728 -28.94 14.15 1.22
C PHE A 728 -28.31 15.39 0.59
N GLY A 729 -27.01 15.61 0.82
CA GLY A 729 -26.32 16.84 0.45
C GLY A 729 -25.93 17.70 1.64
N ASN A 730 -25.97 17.16 2.87
CA ASN A 730 -25.65 17.89 4.09
C ASN A 730 -24.13 17.93 4.31
N GLY A 731 -23.64 18.85 5.14
CA GLY A 731 -22.28 18.74 5.67
C GLY A 731 -22.11 17.46 6.49
N ILE A 732 -22.87 17.35 7.59
CA ILE A 732 -22.95 16.15 8.43
C ILE A 732 -24.41 15.68 8.50
N TYR A 733 -24.64 14.37 8.44
CA TYR A 733 -25.94 13.75 8.72
C TYR A 733 -25.80 12.63 9.76
N ILE A 734 -26.47 12.78 10.90
CA ILE A 734 -26.54 11.82 12.01
C ILE A 734 -27.93 11.19 12.05
N THR A 735 -28.04 9.87 12.11
CA THR A 735 -29.32 9.15 12.07
C THR A 735 -29.37 7.87 12.91
N GLY A 736 -30.57 7.47 13.30
CA GLY A 736 -30.85 6.26 14.08
C GLY A 736 -30.70 6.46 15.59
N ILE A 737 -31.56 5.80 16.38
CA ILE A 737 -31.64 5.98 17.84
C ILE A 737 -30.39 5.50 18.59
N GLU A 738 -29.58 4.66 17.95
CA GLU A 738 -28.30 4.15 18.46
C GLU A 738 -27.13 5.12 18.15
N SER A 739 -27.34 6.15 17.32
CA SER A 739 -26.34 7.21 17.16
C SER A 739 -26.38 8.17 18.34
N VAL A 740 -25.53 7.91 19.33
CA VAL A 740 -25.50 8.61 20.62
C VAL A 740 -24.13 9.13 21.02
N GLN A 741 -24.08 10.20 21.83
CA GLN A 741 -22.85 10.74 22.41
C GLN A 741 -21.76 11.14 21.40
N ASN A 742 -22.08 11.26 20.10
CA ASN A 742 -21.13 11.79 19.12
C ASN A 742 -20.90 13.27 19.37
N GLN A 743 -19.65 13.70 19.23
CA GLN A 743 -19.20 15.07 19.46
C GLN A 743 -18.78 15.70 18.14
N ILE A 744 -19.25 16.92 17.85
CA ILE A 744 -18.98 17.64 16.61
C ILE A 744 -18.44 19.02 16.98
N PHE A 745 -17.12 19.21 16.94
CA PHE A 745 -16.41 20.37 17.51
C PHE A 745 -15.49 21.08 16.50
N GLY A 746 -15.52 22.41 16.49
CA GLY A 746 -14.56 23.26 15.77
C GLY A 746 -14.65 23.26 14.23
N ASN A 747 -15.61 22.54 13.64
CA ASN A 747 -15.69 22.34 12.19
C ASN A 747 -16.17 23.60 11.45
N LYS A 748 -15.72 23.76 10.21
CA LYS A 748 -16.22 24.76 9.23
C LYS A 748 -17.11 24.06 8.23
N ILE A 749 -18.38 24.45 8.14
CA ILE A 749 -19.41 23.72 7.39
C ILE A 749 -20.18 24.65 6.45
N GLY A 750 -20.05 24.42 5.14
CA GLY A 750 -20.67 25.23 4.07
C GLY A 750 -19.85 26.45 3.63
N THR A 751 -18.61 26.56 4.11
CA THR A 751 -17.70 27.71 3.89
C THR A 751 -16.39 27.29 3.23
N ASP A 752 -15.55 28.25 2.86
CA ASP A 752 -14.16 28.02 2.45
C ASP A 752 -13.23 27.76 3.65
N LEU A 753 -11.98 27.36 3.38
CA LEU A 753 -10.99 27.11 4.43
C LEU A 753 -10.75 28.31 5.35
N SER A 754 -10.90 29.55 4.85
CA SER A 754 -10.81 30.73 5.71
C SER A 754 -12.07 30.91 6.58
N GLY A 755 -13.24 30.50 6.11
CA GLY A 755 -14.54 30.64 6.76
C GLY A 755 -15.23 31.99 6.46
N ASN A 756 -14.90 32.61 5.32
CA ASN A 756 -15.36 33.94 4.92
C ASN A 756 -16.16 33.95 3.61
N SER A 757 -16.05 32.88 2.81
CA SER A 757 -16.77 32.66 1.55
C SER A 757 -17.66 31.43 1.67
N ALA A 758 -18.77 31.38 0.93
CA ALA A 758 -19.65 30.21 0.91
C ALA A 758 -19.12 29.16 -0.09
N ILE A 759 -19.06 27.90 0.35
CA ILE A 759 -18.93 26.72 -0.50
C ILE A 759 -20.04 25.76 -0.05
N SER A 760 -21.26 26.09 -0.47
CA SER A 760 -22.49 25.54 0.10
C SER A 760 -22.56 24.01 0.00
N ASN A 761 -22.88 23.34 1.11
CA ASN A 761 -23.50 22.01 1.03
C ASN A 761 -24.93 22.19 0.49
N SER A 762 -25.42 21.26 -0.34
CA SER A 762 -26.66 21.43 -1.10
C SER A 762 -27.96 21.23 -0.30
N THR A 763 -27.87 20.87 0.98
CA THR A 763 -28.99 20.93 1.95
C THR A 763 -28.58 21.65 3.24
N ASP A 764 -28.50 20.95 4.38
CA ASP A 764 -28.20 21.56 5.68
C ASP A 764 -26.70 21.51 6.01
N GLY A 765 -26.24 22.37 6.93
CA GLY A 765 -24.92 22.21 7.52
C GLY A 765 -24.83 20.91 8.33
N ILE A 766 -25.73 20.72 9.30
CA ILE A 766 -25.85 19.48 10.08
C ILE A 766 -27.32 19.05 10.14
N LEU A 767 -27.59 17.78 9.80
CA LEU A 767 -28.87 17.13 10.01
C LEU A 767 -28.75 16.06 11.10
N VAL A 768 -29.69 16.05 12.05
CA VAL A 768 -29.88 15.01 13.07
C VAL A 768 -31.29 14.45 12.91
N ALA A 769 -31.45 13.15 12.66
CA ALA A 769 -32.77 12.54 12.45
C ALA A 769 -32.95 11.24 13.25
N ASN A 770 -33.92 11.23 14.17
CA ASN A 770 -34.19 10.15 15.12
C ASN A 770 -32.97 9.69 15.94
N ALA A 771 -32.01 10.58 16.23
CA ALA A 771 -30.78 10.28 16.99
C ALA A 771 -30.76 11.08 18.32
N VAL A 772 -30.11 10.55 19.37
CA VAL A 772 -30.25 11.09 20.74
C VAL A 772 -28.92 11.41 21.42
N SER A 773 -28.92 12.37 22.34
CA SER A 773 -27.78 12.66 23.22
C SER A 773 -26.45 12.98 22.50
N ASN A 774 -26.48 13.53 21.28
CA ASN A 774 -25.30 13.99 20.56
C ASN A 774 -24.98 15.47 20.88
N GLN A 775 -23.71 15.87 20.80
CA GLN A 775 -23.26 17.23 21.10
C GLN A 775 -22.67 17.91 19.86
N ILE A 776 -23.29 19.00 19.43
CA ILE A 776 -22.83 19.88 18.35
C ILE A 776 -22.29 21.17 18.98
N GLY A 777 -20.98 21.33 18.96
CA GLY A 777 -20.25 22.47 19.53
C GLY A 777 -20.13 22.44 21.05
N GLY A 778 -19.40 23.39 21.60
CA GLY A 778 -19.15 23.53 23.03
C GLY A 778 -18.76 24.95 23.41
N ILE A 779 -18.54 25.19 24.70
CA ILE A 779 -18.25 26.53 25.25
C ILE A 779 -16.75 26.85 25.37
N ASN A 780 -15.88 25.85 25.23
CA ASN A 780 -14.44 26.08 25.35
C ASN A 780 -13.86 26.60 24.03
N PRO A 781 -12.76 27.40 24.06
CA PRO A 781 -12.12 27.89 22.85
C PRO A 781 -11.72 26.75 21.91
N GLY A 782 -12.21 26.78 20.68
CA GLY A 782 -11.98 25.74 19.65
C GLY A 782 -13.15 24.76 19.46
N GLU A 783 -14.06 24.61 20.42
CA GLU A 783 -15.20 23.67 20.28
C GLU A 783 -16.31 24.20 19.35
N ALA A 784 -16.45 25.51 19.21
CA ALA A 784 -17.48 26.17 18.41
C ALA A 784 -17.37 25.86 16.89
N ASN A 785 -18.40 25.26 16.30
CA ASN A 785 -18.46 25.11 14.83
C ASN A 785 -18.89 26.43 14.16
N ILE A 786 -18.43 26.64 12.92
CA ILE A 786 -18.88 27.70 12.02
C ILE A 786 -19.76 27.04 10.95
N ILE A 787 -21.06 27.32 10.97
CA ILE A 787 -22.06 26.63 10.14
C ILE A 787 -22.83 27.67 9.33
N SER A 788 -22.35 27.93 8.11
CA SER A 788 -22.66 29.15 7.35
C SER A 788 -22.65 28.86 5.85
N GLY A 789 -23.39 29.63 5.06
CA GLY A 789 -23.43 29.48 3.60
C GLY A 789 -24.06 28.20 3.04
N ASN A 790 -24.64 27.31 3.87
CA ASN A 790 -25.36 26.11 3.41
C ASN A 790 -26.69 26.52 2.73
N THR A 791 -27.16 25.77 1.73
CA THR A 791 -28.33 26.21 0.92
C THR A 791 -29.66 26.17 1.66
N ARG A 792 -29.81 25.31 2.67
CA ARG A 792 -31.03 25.20 3.50
C ARG A 792 -30.73 25.62 4.95
N HIS A 793 -30.79 24.72 5.94
CA HIS A 793 -30.62 25.08 7.34
C HIS A 793 -29.15 25.13 7.76
N GLY A 794 -28.84 25.86 8.83
CA GLY A 794 -27.58 25.65 9.55
C GLY A 794 -27.59 24.28 10.23
N ILE A 795 -28.53 24.07 11.15
CA ILE A 795 -28.76 22.79 11.83
C ILE A 795 -30.25 22.39 11.73
N SER A 796 -30.52 21.11 11.51
CA SER A 796 -31.85 20.50 11.62
C SER A 796 -31.87 19.35 12.64
N ILE A 797 -32.84 19.34 13.56
CA ILE A 797 -33.08 18.26 14.53
C ILE A 797 -34.49 17.70 14.31
N LEU A 798 -34.61 16.60 13.57
CA LEU A 798 -35.87 16.11 13.02
C LEU A 798 -36.35 14.79 13.64
N GLY A 799 -37.67 14.64 13.76
CA GLY A 799 -38.33 13.42 14.23
C GLY A 799 -38.44 13.37 15.76
N GLY A 800 -39.57 12.87 16.27
CA GLY A 800 -39.92 12.95 17.70
C GLY A 800 -39.01 12.18 18.65
N SER A 801 -38.28 11.19 18.12
CA SER A 801 -37.24 10.46 18.85
C SER A 801 -35.97 11.30 19.06
N SER A 802 -35.68 12.30 18.19
CA SER A 802 -34.51 13.17 18.34
C SER A 802 -34.63 13.99 19.61
N SER A 803 -33.85 13.62 20.62
CA SER A 803 -33.97 14.13 21.98
C SER A 803 -32.64 14.10 22.72
N GLN A 804 -32.54 14.93 23.76
CA GLN A 804 -31.33 15.14 24.57
C GLN A 804 -30.09 15.63 23.78
N ASN A 805 -30.22 15.90 22.48
CA ASN A 805 -29.13 16.48 21.69
C ASN A 805 -28.87 17.92 22.15
N GLN A 806 -27.59 18.31 22.10
CA GLN A 806 -27.11 19.58 22.62
C GLN A 806 -26.43 20.36 21.50
N VAL A 807 -26.91 21.56 21.21
CA VAL A 807 -26.31 22.51 20.27
C VAL A 807 -25.75 23.65 21.09
N ILE A 808 -24.44 23.69 21.27
CA ILE A 808 -23.76 24.57 22.24
C ILE A 808 -22.69 25.43 21.57
N GLY A 809 -22.72 26.74 21.82
CA GLY A 809 -21.59 27.64 21.50
C GLY A 809 -21.26 27.86 20.02
N ASN A 810 -22.10 27.41 19.09
CA ASN A 810 -21.82 27.48 17.64
C ASN A 810 -22.07 28.88 17.06
N ASN A 811 -21.42 29.18 15.94
CA ASN A 811 -21.68 30.37 15.12
C ASN A 811 -22.39 29.96 13.81
N LEU A 812 -23.65 30.37 13.66
CA LEU A 812 -24.50 30.01 12.52
C LEU A 812 -24.90 31.22 11.68
N GLY A 813 -24.54 31.19 10.39
CA GLY A 813 -24.89 32.23 9.41
C GLY A 813 -23.97 33.46 9.40
N LEU A 814 -22.82 33.36 10.06
CA LEU A 814 -21.76 34.39 10.11
C LEU A 814 -20.45 33.88 9.53
N LYS A 815 -19.57 34.80 9.11
CA LYS A 815 -18.17 34.48 8.80
C LYS A 815 -17.38 34.09 10.06
N ALA A 816 -16.19 33.55 9.88
CA ALA A 816 -15.27 33.16 10.95
C ALA A 816 -14.88 34.29 11.93
N ASN A 817 -15.06 35.55 11.54
CA ASN A 817 -14.85 36.73 12.39
C ASN A 817 -16.01 37.06 13.34
N GLY A 818 -17.16 36.35 13.25
CA GLY A 818 -18.33 36.57 14.10
C GLY A 818 -19.02 37.94 13.94
N THR A 819 -18.60 38.75 12.97
CA THR A 819 -18.96 40.17 12.82
C THR A 819 -19.51 40.50 11.43
N GLU A 820 -19.50 39.56 10.50
CA GLU A 820 -20.09 39.69 9.17
C GLU A 820 -21.04 38.53 8.83
N LYS A 821 -22.10 38.81 8.06
CA LYS A 821 -23.07 37.79 7.62
C LYS A 821 -22.47 36.86 6.55
N LEU A 822 -22.77 35.58 6.67
CA LEU A 822 -22.57 34.51 5.68
C LEU A 822 -23.74 33.51 5.81
N GLY A 823 -24.96 34.04 5.67
CA GLY A 823 -26.20 33.36 6.07
C GLY A 823 -26.37 31.96 5.46
N ASN A 824 -26.96 31.04 6.22
CA ASN A 824 -27.55 29.85 5.62
C ASN A 824 -28.82 30.24 4.85
N GLY A 825 -29.11 29.53 3.77
CA GLY A 825 -30.15 29.88 2.80
C GLY A 825 -31.59 29.80 3.32
N PHE A 826 -31.80 29.23 4.51
CA PHE A 826 -33.07 29.23 5.21
C PHE A 826 -32.89 29.53 6.72
N VAL A 827 -33.31 28.65 7.63
CA VAL A 827 -33.29 28.90 9.09
C VAL A 827 -31.94 28.53 9.72
N GLY A 828 -31.49 29.29 10.73
CA GLY A 828 -30.31 28.95 11.53
C GLY A 828 -30.40 27.56 12.18
N ILE A 829 -31.37 27.35 13.07
CA ILE A 829 -31.68 26.04 13.69
C ILE A 829 -33.15 25.68 13.49
N ASN A 830 -33.45 24.53 12.91
CA ASN A 830 -34.80 23.98 12.72
C ASN A 830 -35.02 22.73 13.59
N ILE A 831 -36.16 22.62 14.27
CA ILE A 831 -36.43 21.57 15.27
C ILE A 831 -37.84 21.01 15.08
N THR A 832 -37.92 19.67 14.98
CA THR A 832 -39.15 18.89 15.24
C THR A 832 -38.97 17.81 16.30
N GLY A 833 -37.74 17.61 16.77
CA GLY A 833 -37.43 16.78 17.95
C GLY A 833 -37.96 17.34 19.27
N ASN A 834 -37.84 16.53 20.34
CA ASN A 834 -38.33 16.84 21.68
C ASN A 834 -37.16 16.89 22.68
N ASN A 835 -37.23 17.73 23.72
CA ASN A 835 -36.25 17.75 24.82
C ASN A 835 -34.78 17.90 24.36
N ASN A 836 -34.50 18.79 23.40
CA ASN A 836 -33.14 19.15 22.96
C ASN A 836 -32.71 20.50 23.58
N LEU A 837 -31.41 20.70 23.77
CA LEU A 837 -30.81 21.90 24.37
C LEU A 837 -30.11 22.74 23.31
N ILE A 838 -30.51 23.99 23.14
CA ILE A 838 -29.89 25.01 22.28
C ILE A 838 -29.32 26.09 23.19
N LYS A 839 -28.00 26.08 23.42
CA LYS A 839 -27.35 26.93 24.44
C LYS A 839 -26.17 27.77 23.93
N GLY A 840 -26.18 29.07 24.18
CA GLY A 840 -24.98 29.92 24.01
C GLY A 840 -24.52 30.11 22.56
N ASN A 841 -25.37 29.83 21.56
CA ASN A 841 -25.00 29.93 20.14
C ASN A 841 -25.21 31.36 19.62
N THR A 842 -24.41 31.77 18.63
CA THR A 842 -24.66 32.96 17.81
C THR A 842 -25.42 32.54 16.56
N ILE A 843 -26.67 32.97 16.40
CA ILE A 843 -27.61 32.51 15.38
C ILE A 843 -28.10 33.73 14.58
N SER A 844 -27.35 34.11 13.56
CA SER A 844 -27.45 35.46 12.98
C SER A 844 -27.19 35.46 11.48
N GLY A 845 -27.77 36.44 10.78
CA GLY A 845 -27.58 36.64 9.33
C GLY A 845 -28.25 35.61 8.41
N ASN A 846 -29.06 34.70 8.93
CA ASN A 846 -29.71 33.64 8.13
C ASN A 846 -30.89 34.20 7.30
N ASN A 847 -31.20 33.55 6.18
CA ASN A 847 -32.19 34.02 5.19
C ASN A 847 -33.65 33.73 5.57
N SER A 848 -33.91 33.25 6.79
CA SER A 848 -35.24 33.01 7.35
C SER A 848 -35.21 33.27 8.86
N TYR A 849 -35.89 32.45 9.67
CA TYR A 849 -35.85 32.53 11.13
C TYR A 849 -34.44 32.29 11.71
N GLY A 850 -34.19 32.77 12.93
CA GLY A 850 -33.03 32.35 13.72
C GLY A 850 -33.19 30.90 14.20
N VAL A 851 -34.18 30.67 15.05
CA VAL A 851 -34.60 29.33 15.50
C VAL A 851 -36.06 29.07 15.11
N GLN A 852 -36.35 27.88 14.58
CA GLN A 852 -37.69 27.41 14.26
C GLN A 852 -38.02 26.10 15.00
N ILE A 853 -39.17 26.06 15.66
CA ILE A 853 -39.88 24.81 15.99
C ILE A 853 -41.14 24.78 15.11
N ASN A 854 -41.29 23.79 14.24
CA ASN A 854 -42.43 23.76 13.31
C ASN A 854 -42.96 22.35 13.12
N VAL A 855 -44.08 22.04 13.78
CA VAL A 855 -44.59 20.67 13.87
C VAL A 855 -46.07 20.55 13.51
N ALA A 856 -46.41 19.42 12.88
CA ALA A 856 -47.77 19.04 12.50
C ALA A 856 -48.42 18.04 13.47
N SER A 857 -47.82 17.83 14.65
CA SER A 857 -48.30 16.89 15.68
C SER A 857 -47.97 17.41 17.07
N ALA A 858 -48.91 17.26 18.02
CA ALA A 858 -48.73 17.60 19.42
C ALA A 858 -47.68 16.74 20.15
N SER A 859 -47.19 15.65 19.53
CA SER A 859 -46.13 14.78 20.08
C SER A 859 -44.71 15.19 19.68
N LEU A 860 -44.54 16.31 18.97
CA LEU A 860 -43.28 16.78 18.40
C LEU A 860 -42.95 18.20 18.87
N GLY A 861 -41.69 18.63 18.76
CA GLY A 861 -41.30 20.02 19.03
C GLY A 861 -41.51 20.47 20.49
N ASN A 862 -41.56 19.53 21.44
CA ASN A 862 -41.90 19.80 22.83
C ASN A 862 -40.66 19.81 23.75
N GLN A 863 -40.75 20.50 24.89
CA GLN A 863 -39.75 20.45 25.99
C GLN A 863 -38.32 20.88 25.59
N ASN A 864 -38.11 21.45 24.41
CA ASN A 864 -36.80 21.95 23.99
C ASN A 864 -36.44 23.22 24.79
N GLN A 865 -35.15 23.43 25.02
CA GLN A 865 -34.63 24.55 25.83
C GLN A 865 -33.75 25.44 24.96
N ILE A 866 -34.16 26.69 24.73
CA ILE A 866 -33.42 27.70 23.97
C ILE A 866 -32.98 28.77 24.97
N ILE A 867 -31.73 28.72 25.42
CA ILE A 867 -31.22 29.55 26.53
C ILE A 867 -29.82 30.12 26.25
N GLY A 868 -29.51 31.34 26.69
CA GLY A 868 -28.17 31.92 26.56
C GLY A 868 -27.75 32.34 25.14
N ASN A 869 -28.62 32.24 24.12
CA ASN A 869 -28.24 32.43 22.72
C ASN A 869 -28.29 33.90 22.28
N LEU A 870 -27.47 34.24 21.27
CA LEU A 870 -27.43 35.55 20.62
C LEU A 870 -28.08 35.42 19.25
N ILE A 871 -29.27 36.00 19.04
CA ILE A 871 -30.12 35.73 17.87
C ILE A 871 -30.38 37.01 17.08
N GLY A 872 -29.76 37.12 15.90
CA GLY A 872 -29.75 38.33 15.07
C GLY A 872 -28.73 39.39 15.52
N THR A 873 -27.86 39.03 16.47
CA THR A 873 -26.79 39.87 17.03
C THR A 873 -25.54 39.03 17.27
N ASN A 874 -24.50 39.62 17.87
CA ASN A 874 -23.30 38.94 18.36
C ASN A 874 -22.89 39.48 19.74
N THR A 875 -21.74 39.05 20.25
CA THR A 875 -21.19 39.47 21.55
C THR A 875 -20.88 40.96 21.65
N GLU A 876 -20.73 41.64 20.51
CA GLU A 876 -20.53 43.10 20.42
C GLU A 876 -21.85 43.88 20.29
N GLY A 877 -23.00 43.21 20.19
CA GLY A 877 -24.30 43.84 20.00
C GLY A 877 -24.57 44.34 18.58
N GLN A 878 -23.83 43.88 17.58
CA GLN A 878 -23.93 44.35 16.19
C GLN A 878 -25.26 43.93 15.51
N ASN A 879 -25.77 44.74 14.59
CA ASN A 879 -26.92 44.37 13.77
C ASN A 879 -26.53 43.27 12.76
N LEU A 880 -26.83 42.03 13.14
CA LEU A 880 -26.64 40.85 12.32
C LEU A 880 -27.98 40.10 12.13
N GLY A 881 -29.09 40.85 12.05
CA GLY A 881 -30.45 40.31 12.06
C GLY A 881 -30.70 39.16 11.08
N ASN A 882 -31.46 38.14 11.50
CA ASN A 882 -32.00 37.14 10.60
C ASN A 882 -33.17 37.72 9.79
N SER A 883 -33.47 37.12 8.64
CA SER A 883 -34.39 37.66 7.63
C SER A 883 -35.88 37.31 7.88
N ASN A 884 -36.22 36.89 9.09
CA ASN A 884 -37.58 36.71 9.59
C ASN A 884 -37.56 36.82 11.14
N ASN A 885 -38.49 36.19 11.88
CA ASN A 885 -38.48 36.21 13.35
C ASN A 885 -37.17 35.65 13.96
N GLY A 886 -36.81 36.13 15.16
CA GLY A 886 -35.69 35.56 15.92
C GLY A 886 -35.95 34.12 16.33
N ILE A 887 -37.06 33.87 17.03
CA ILE A 887 -37.58 32.54 17.37
C ILE A 887 -39.01 32.40 16.84
N TYR A 888 -39.31 31.30 16.18
CA TYR A 888 -40.64 30.99 15.63
C TYR A 888 -41.10 29.59 16.04
N ILE A 889 -42.29 29.48 16.64
CA ILE A 889 -42.84 28.22 17.15
C ILE A 889 -44.24 27.99 16.58
N VAL A 890 -44.44 26.84 15.94
CA VAL A 890 -45.74 26.34 15.49
C VAL A 890 -46.05 25.04 16.24
N ALA A 891 -47.16 24.99 16.97
CA ALA A 891 -47.69 23.86 17.76
C ALA A 891 -46.81 23.26 18.89
N GLY A 892 -45.48 23.42 18.86
CA GLY A 892 -44.57 22.91 19.90
C GLY A 892 -44.88 23.49 21.28
N SER A 893 -44.95 22.62 22.29
CA SER A 893 -45.45 22.94 23.63
C SER A 893 -44.43 22.64 24.74
N ASN A 894 -44.58 23.31 25.89
CA ASN A 894 -43.72 23.16 27.07
C ASN A 894 -42.23 23.47 26.84
N ASN A 895 -41.88 24.25 25.81
CA ASN A 895 -40.50 24.65 25.54
C ASN A 895 -40.07 25.80 26.49
N LYS A 896 -38.78 25.83 26.88
CA LYS A 896 -38.18 26.89 27.70
C LYS A 896 -37.40 27.85 26.80
N ILE A 897 -37.73 29.14 26.82
CA ILE A 897 -37.10 30.19 26.01
C ILE A 897 -36.56 31.25 26.97
N GLY A 898 -35.24 31.24 27.16
CA GLY A 898 -34.57 32.00 28.20
C GLY A 898 -34.70 31.33 29.57
N GLY A 899 -34.18 31.94 30.63
CA GLY A 899 -34.25 31.33 31.96
C GLY A 899 -33.73 32.21 33.09
N ILE A 900 -34.00 31.78 34.32
CA ILE A 900 -33.89 32.60 35.52
C ILE A 900 -32.51 32.54 36.19
N LEU A 901 -31.61 31.70 35.68
CA LEU A 901 -30.23 31.59 36.17
C LEU A 901 -29.28 32.44 35.28
N PRO A 902 -28.14 32.90 35.81
CA PRO A 902 -27.15 33.63 35.02
C PRO A 902 -26.74 32.88 33.75
N ASN A 903 -26.68 33.59 32.63
CA ASN A 903 -26.38 33.06 31.30
C ASN A 903 -27.43 32.09 30.72
N GLU A 904 -28.67 32.09 31.22
CA GLU A 904 -29.82 31.47 30.53
C GLU A 904 -30.61 32.44 29.64
N GLU A 905 -30.44 33.76 29.82
CA GLU A 905 -31.04 34.82 29.00
C GLU A 905 -30.64 34.69 27.51
N ASN A 906 -31.60 34.70 26.57
CA ASN A 906 -31.28 34.96 25.16
C ASN A 906 -31.31 36.46 24.88
N ILE A 907 -30.42 36.92 24.00
CA ILE A 907 -30.45 38.27 23.42
C ILE A 907 -30.98 38.15 22.00
N ILE A 908 -32.18 38.67 21.73
CA ILE A 908 -32.90 38.50 20.47
C ILE A 908 -33.15 39.87 19.85
N ALA A 909 -32.34 40.24 18.86
CA ALA A 909 -32.31 41.61 18.34
C ALA A 909 -32.13 41.71 16.82
N PHE A 910 -32.56 42.85 16.27
CA PHE A 910 -32.39 43.25 14.86
C PHE A 910 -33.03 42.34 13.79
N ASN A 911 -33.80 41.33 14.18
CA ASN A 911 -34.44 40.41 13.25
C ASN A 911 -35.59 41.10 12.49
N THR A 912 -35.79 40.75 11.21
CA THR A 912 -36.80 41.40 10.33
C THR A 912 -38.22 40.85 10.49
N GLY A 913 -38.47 40.12 11.59
CA GLY A 913 -39.78 39.76 12.08
C GLY A 913 -39.98 40.22 13.52
N SER A 914 -40.76 39.46 14.28
CA SER A 914 -40.86 39.53 15.75
C SER A 914 -39.62 38.94 16.42
N GLY A 915 -39.39 39.28 17.70
CA GLY A 915 -38.37 38.61 18.51
C GLY A 915 -38.70 37.13 18.70
N ILE A 916 -39.86 36.86 19.31
CA ILE A 916 -40.45 35.54 19.51
C ILE A 916 -41.89 35.55 18.97
N GLN A 917 -42.27 34.55 18.16
CA GLN A 917 -43.66 34.37 17.73
C GLN A 917 -44.13 32.92 17.90
N LEU A 918 -45.31 32.72 18.50
CA LEU A 918 -45.98 31.43 18.63
C LEU A 918 -47.29 31.43 17.82
N ILE A 919 -47.57 30.36 17.06
CA ILE A 919 -48.82 30.15 16.29
C ILE A 919 -49.32 28.70 16.42
N SER A 920 -50.64 28.49 16.45
CA SER A 920 -51.25 27.17 16.36
C SER A 920 -51.02 26.52 14.99
N TYR A 921 -50.95 25.18 14.94
CA TYR A 921 -51.00 24.45 13.67
C TYR A 921 -52.47 24.25 13.28
N PRO A 922 -52.97 24.87 12.18
CA PRO A 922 -54.41 24.98 11.91
C PRO A 922 -54.98 23.78 11.12
N PHE A 923 -54.14 22.88 10.63
CA PHE A 923 -54.55 21.79 9.72
C PHE A 923 -54.97 20.50 10.46
N THR A 924 -55.39 20.63 11.71
CA THR A 924 -55.98 19.56 12.53
C THR A 924 -57.27 20.05 13.18
N THR A 925 -58.13 19.12 13.60
CA THR A 925 -59.37 19.42 14.33
C THR A 925 -59.40 18.64 15.66
N PRO A 926 -59.23 19.30 16.82
CA PRO A 926 -58.92 20.73 17.00
C PRO A 926 -57.52 21.11 16.45
N PRO A 927 -57.26 22.42 16.23
CA PRO A 927 -55.91 22.93 16.00
C PRO A 927 -54.95 22.53 17.13
N ILE A 928 -53.66 22.39 16.81
CA ILE A 928 -52.65 22.14 17.85
C ILE A 928 -52.07 23.48 18.31
N ASP A 929 -52.45 23.90 19.51
CA ASP A 929 -51.97 25.13 20.14
C ASP A 929 -50.62 24.92 20.84
N PRO A 930 -49.59 25.77 20.61
CA PRO A 930 -48.33 25.72 21.35
C PRO A 930 -48.53 26.29 22.76
N VAL A 931 -48.74 25.42 23.75
CA VAL A 931 -49.08 25.79 25.14
C VAL A 931 -47.96 25.46 26.14
N GLY A 932 -47.99 26.13 27.30
CA GLY A 932 -47.01 25.92 28.38
C GLY A 932 -45.58 26.35 28.05
N ASN A 933 -45.36 27.10 26.95
CA ASN A 933 -44.05 27.55 26.55
C ASN A 933 -43.59 28.72 27.45
N ALA A 934 -42.56 28.50 28.26
CA ALA A 934 -42.07 29.48 29.22
C ALA A 934 -41.10 30.45 28.55
N ILE A 935 -41.48 31.72 28.40
CA ILE A 935 -40.61 32.81 27.93
C ILE A 935 -40.14 33.57 29.18
N LEU A 936 -38.85 33.50 29.50
CA LEU A 936 -38.29 33.97 30.78
C LEU A 936 -36.99 34.74 30.57
N SER A 937 -36.90 35.95 31.11
CA SER A 937 -35.66 36.73 31.25
C SER A 937 -34.87 36.86 29.92
N ASN A 938 -35.53 37.27 28.84
CA ASN A 938 -34.88 37.49 27.54
C ASN A 938 -34.76 38.98 27.22
N SER A 939 -33.60 39.44 26.75
CA SER A 939 -33.43 40.77 26.17
C SER A 939 -33.93 40.80 24.73
N ILE A 940 -35.09 41.42 24.48
CA ILE A 940 -35.73 41.48 23.16
C ILE A 940 -35.92 42.94 22.73
N TYR A 941 -35.12 43.40 21.76
CA TYR A 941 -35.08 44.81 21.34
C TYR A 941 -34.75 44.97 19.84
N SER A 942 -35.14 46.10 19.25
CA SER A 942 -34.81 46.50 17.87
C SER A 942 -35.13 45.47 16.76
N ASN A 943 -35.98 44.49 17.03
CA ASN A 943 -36.61 43.67 15.99
C ASN A 943 -37.69 44.51 15.30
N THR A 944 -37.97 44.27 14.02
CA THR A 944 -38.88 45.14 13.23
C THR A 944 -40.36 45.00 13.60
N GLN A 945 -40.73 44.01 14.40
CA GLN A 945 -42.09 43.74 14.88
C GLN A 945 -42.05 43.41 16.39
N LEU A 946 -43.22 43.14 16.99
CA LEU A 946 -43.39 42.89 18.43
C LEU A 946 -42.31 41.97 19.02
N GLY A 947 -41.82 42.30 20.22
CA GLY A 947 -40.83 41.49 20.94
C GLY A 947 -41.32 40.06 21.19
N ILE A 948 -42.54 39.91 21.69
CA ILE A 948 -43.27 38.64 21.80
C ILE A 948 -44.60 38.79 21.06
N ARG A 949 -45.01 37.77 20.30
CA ARG A 949 -46.33 37.70 19.66
C ARG A 949 -46.97 36.33 19.87
N LEU A 950 -48.17 36.33 20.45
CA LEU A 950 -49.05 35.16 20.54
C LEU A 950 -50.16 35.30 19.48
N ALA A 951 -50.12 34.45 18.46
CA ALA A 951 -51.01 34.47 17.29
C ALA A 951 -51.05 35.78 16.46
N GLY A 952 -51.87 35.75 15.40
CA GLY A 952 -52.39 36.94 14.71
C GLY A 952 -51.40 37.91 14.04
N LEU A 953 -51.95 39.07 13.66
CA LEU A 953 -51.23 40.32 13.36
C LEU A 953 -51.57 41.43 14.37
N THR A 954 -52.69 41.31 15.07
CA THR A 954 -53.15 42.17 16.16
C THR A 954 -52.64 41.65 17.50
N ILE A 955 -52.38 42.56 18.44
CA ILE A 955 -52.15 42.20 19.85
C ILE A 955 -53.49 41.67 20.41
N PRO A 956 -53.52 40.55 21.16
CA PRO A 956 -54.71 40.12 21.90
C PRO A 956 -55.22 41.21 22.86
N ALA A 957 -56.51 41.22 23.17
CA ALA A 957 -57.07 42.17 24.13
C ALA A 957 -57.10 41.53 25.53
N ASN A 958 -56.63 42.26 26.55
CA ASN A 958 -56.79 41.83 27.93
C ASN A 958 -58.29 41.74 28.29
N ASP A 959 -58.73 40.60 28.80
CA ASP A 959 -60.13 40.29 29.08
C ASP A 959 -60.42 40.02 30.57
N ALA A 960 -61.69 39.75 30.89
CA ALA A 960 -62.16 39.52 32.25
C ALA A 960 -62.57 38.05 32.44
N GLY A 961 -61.58 37.19 32.69
CA GLY A 961 -61.81 35.78 33.00
C GLY A 961 -61.02 34.80 32.15
N ASP A 962 -60.32 35.26 31.11
CA ASP A 962 -59.26 34.55 30.39
C ASP A 962 -59.75 33.17 29.90
N ALA A 963 -60.73 33.22 28.99
CA ALA A 963 -61.37 32.04 28.39
C ALA A 963 -60.75 31.61 27.04
N ASP A 964 -59.64 32.24 26.65
CA ASP A 964 -59.08 32.14 25.31
C ASP A 964 -58.40 30.78 25.00
N THR A 965 -58.32 30.51 23.70
CA THR A 965 -57.68 29.31 23.13
C THR A 965 -56.71 29.75 22.03
N GLY A 966 -55.65 28.97 21.79
CA GLY A 966 -54.52 29.40 20.97
C GLY A 966 -53.16 29.35 21.68
N PRO A 967 -52.13 29.95 21.08
CA PRO A 967 -50.75 29.97 21.59
C PRO A 967 -50.64 30.47 23.02
N ASN A 968 -50.12 29.64 23.94
CA ASN A 968 -50.11 29.89 25.38
C ASN A 968 -51.47 30.42 25.93
N LYS A 969 -52.60 29.94 25.37
CA LYS A 969 -53.96 30.41 25.67
C LYS A 969 -54.18 31.93 25.47
N LEU A 970 -53.36 32.58 24.64
CA LEU A 970 -53.34 34.03 24.42
C LEU A 970 -53.12 34.88 25.70
N GLN A 971 -52.60 34.26 26.77
CA GLN A 971 -52.50 34.77 28.14
C GLN A 971 -52.29 36.29 28.26
N ASN A 972 -53.22 36.95 28.95
CA ASN A 972 -53.28 38.39 29.18
C ASN A 972 -51.98 38.97 29.75
N PHE A 973 -51.57 40.13 29.23
CA PHE A 973 -50.27 40.76 29.51
C PHE A 973 -50.35 41.82 30.62
N PRO A 974 -49.23 42.13 31.31
CA PRO A 974 -49.22 43.14 32.37
C PRO A 974 -49.53 44.55 31.85
N GLU A 975 -50.54 45.20 32.43
CA GLU A 975 -50.82 46.62 32.24
C GLU A 975 -50.08 47.46 33.28
N ILE A 976 -49.25 48.40 32.83
CA ILE A 976 -48.58 49.37 33.69
C ILE A 976 -49.48 50.60 33.84
N SER A 977 -50.06 50.77 35.05
CA SER A 977 -50.92 51.91 35.37
C SER A 977 -50.15 53.15 35.84
N GLN A 978 -48.99 52.95 36.47
CA GLN A 978 -48.06 54.01 36.83
C GLN A 978 -46.61 53.52 36.79
N ALA A 979 -45.71 54.35 36.30
CA ALA A 979 -44.28 54.11 36.30
C ALA A 979 -43.56 55.41 36.68
N SER A 980 -42.75 55.39 37.74
CA SER A 980 -42.01 56.58 38.19
C SER A 980 -40.60 56.23 38.65
N TYR A 981 -39.66 57.15 38.43
CA TYR A 981 -38.25 56.98 38.79
C TYR A 981 -37.82 58.13 39.71
N GLY A 982 -37.33 57.80 40.91
CA GLY A 982 -37.01 58.78 41.95
C GLY A 982 -36.11 58.19 43.03
N GLY A 983 -35.21 59.00 43.59
CA GLY A 983 -34.26 58.54 44.62
C GLY A 983 -33.29 57.43 44.18
N GLY A 984 -33.18 57.17 42.87
CA GLY A 984 -32.43 56.04 42.31
C GLY A 984 -33.24 54.75 42.14
N GLN A 985 -34.47 54.69 42.67
CA GLN A 985 -35.38 53.54 42.56
C GLN A 985 -36.42 53.75 41.46
N MET A 986 -36.89 52.64 40.89
CA MET A 986 -38.00 52.58 39.95
C MET A 986 -39.22 51.99 40.68
N GLU A 987 -40.32 52.72 40.72
CA GLU A 987 -41.60 52.23 41.24
C GLU A 987 -42.56 52.02 40.06
N VAL A 988 -43.09 50.81 39.94
CA VAL A 988 -44.01 50.42 38.86
C VAL A 988 -45.28 49.84 39.48
N THR A 989 -46.39 50.53 39.32
CA THR A 989 -47.73 50.01 39.61
C THR A 989 -48.26 49.33 38.35
N TYR A 990 -48.63 48.06 38.49
CA TYR A 990 -49.09 47.23 37.39
C TYR A 990 -50.24 46.32 37.83
N PHE A 991 -50.96 45.79 36.85
CA PHE A 991 -52.00 44.79 37.01
C PHE A 991 -51.84 43.68 35.96
N VAL A 992 -52.18 42.43 36.30
CA VAL A 992 -52.18 41.31 35.35
C VAL A 992 -53.57 40.66 35.39
N PRO A 993 -54.45 40.94 34.42
CA PRO A 993 -55.81 40.41 34.38
C PRO A 993 -55.83 38.95 33.87
N SER A 994 -55.28 37.99 34.61
CA SER A 994 -55.32 36.56 34.21
C SER A 994 -56.13 35.71 35.20
N ALA A 995 -56.66 34.58 34.70
CA ALA A 995 -57.43 33.64 35.51
C ALA A 995 -56.55 32.52 36.09
N PRO A 996 -56.86 31.99 37.30
CA PRO A 996 -56.19 30.81 37.87
C PRO A 996 -56.29 29.52 37.05
N ALA A 997 -57.15 29.47 36.02
CA ALA A 997 -57.22 28.35 35.08
C ALA A 997 -56.13 28.40 33.98
N ASN A 998 -55.55 29.59 33.74
CA ASN A 998 -54.57 29.84 32.68
C ASN A 998 -53.19 30.20 33.25
N SER A 999 -53.14 30.95 34.36
CA SER A 999 -51.92 31.26 35.11
C SER A 999 -51.73 30.35 36.33
N THR A 1000 -50.54 29.75 36.47
CA THR A 1000 -50.07 29.24 37.77
C THR A 1000 -49.63 30.41 38.64
N TYR A 1001 -50.21 30.54 39.84
CA TYR A 1001 -49.84 31.58 40.80
C TYR A 1001 -48.75 31.09 41.78
N PRO A 1002 -47.84 31.99 42.25
CA PRO A 1002 -47.77 33.41 41.93
C PRO A 1002 -47.22 33.68 40.52
N ILE A 1003 -47.81 34.65 39.81
CA ILE A 1003 -47.35 35.08 38.48
C ILE A 1003 -46.00 35.80 38.61
N ARG A 1004 -45.02 35.41 37.79
CA ARG A 1004 -43.78 36.15 37.58
C ARG A 1004 -44.03 37.27 36.57
N VAL A 1005 -43.72 38.51 36.93
CA VAL A 1005 -43.69 39.66 36.03
C VAL A 1005 -42.26 40.19 35.97
N GLU A 1006 -41.79 40.54 34.78
CA GLU A 1006 -40.41 40.96 34.52
C GLU A 1006 -40.42 42.36 33.88
N PHE A 1007 -39.68 43.29 34.47
CA PHE A 1007 -39.57 44.66 33.98
C PHE A 1007 -38.19 44.90 33.37
N PHE A 1008 -38.16 45.11 32.05
CA PHE A 1008 -36.94 45.35 31.30
C PHE A 1008 -36.73 46.85 31.09
N ARG A 1009 -35.49 47.32 31.28
CA ARG A 1009 -35.13 48.71 31.03
C ARG A 1009 -34.80 48.89 29.54
N THR A 1010 -35.66 49.58 28.80
CA THR A 1010 -35.28 50.11 27.48
C THR A 1010 -34.27 51.26 27.62
N ASN A 1011 -33.39 51.38 26.63
CA ASN A 1011 -32.38 52.45 26.54
C ASN A 1011 -32.88 53.68 25.75
N THR A 1012 -34.10 53.63 25.19
CA THR A 1012 -34.71 54.72 24.41
C THR A 1012 -36.20 54.85 24.75
N ASN A 1013 -36.85 55.95 24.34
CA ASN A 1013 -38.23 56.28 24.69
C ASN A 1013 -39.32 55.44 23.98
N GLU A 1014 -38.97 54.28 23.43
CA GLU A 1014 -39.90 53.33 22.83
C GLU A 1014 -40.73 52.66 23.94
N ARG A 1015 -42.03 52.95 23.99
CA ARG A 1015 -42.99 52.12 24.72
C ARG A 1015 -43.22 50.83 23.92
N GLN A 1016 -42.88 49.69 24.51
CA GLN A 1016 -43.41 48.39 24.11
C GLN A 1016 -44.80 48.19 24.76
#